data_AF-A0A9K3PKN4-F1
#
_entry.id   AF-A0A9K3PKN4-F1
#
_cell.length_a   1.000
_cell.length_b   1.000
_cell.length_c   1.000
_cell.angle_alpha   90.00
_cell.angle_beta   90.00
_cell.angle_gamma   90.00
#
_symmetry.space_group_name_H-M   'P 1'
#
loop_
_entity.id
_entity.type
_entity.pdbx_description
1 polymer ?
#
loop_
_entity_poly.entity_id
_entity_poly.type
_entity_poly.pdbx_seq_one_letter_code
_entity_poly.pdbx_strand_id
1 'polypeptide(L)'
;MRGFYDSMIGRLTLGLLSVVADKTSIPTTWTTSSSDKVRRLHKSMLNQDSFARFLQENPIEGLTKGACQELLEVTDCTCAEMEGGMILLNCTDIPCQICDEDMERCGIISGTREYGLDYGRYLVGYSSKLEYTTGEVVAVELSGCYGPEYCSECAAFLNGETCTSCTICEDGISLSIDCQNLVVGLSFSECLAEPSDEEYGLFQGLLYGTRICDKPTNDACSNSKLLRLDEASFGRTNGATEDKVSSDCSISNGKDVWYSVIGTGETMVATTCLIGTFINTTIDVFSGSELCESLQCIDSTRFECFGSSYGGWVWWPSEEGVLYHLRLFTPDFDDQFTIMAFDVPTAENSVCNSSVATSLVNAVGSTVELSDQLETDFCGETGTSGLWYQVTAEKDTVMRASTCSNNTSLYTIIAVMTGSDCEALVCVASANSIVEFTYGCEAGGTIVEWNATAGQTFFVYVRGADSNGIFGVSIVPLELPDNDACEAATIVFLGDGFISGNTANATEDVIVAAQCPEESFATSRGVWYQIQGKGNYLKASVCSGYFDEIFVSLYVGSCGNLTCVSDGVRIPSCGVMGGRAVSWEALDGVEYFLFVNSPFAVGPFEMTVEEFEPESNSECSNAVGPVIPSNQTIIASTVNAVSDGILGCSSGYASPGLWYSVLGQENMTYRVDTCSNETKFRYGDISWKAEEGRLYSIKIHGYNLNSGDFGVTFSSFVPPDNDDCSGGVVIRPGNDTIVLSTKGATSDVVVGACDVYYSDGPGLWYRIIGQGTAILASTCSPLTEVDTSISVYTGSCGDLSCITADYITADIPDSDCQESGAVTGSVTFLAQEGKEYFLFIQSSGGVVGEIGLKVTEFETFEMDFCEGATKVEIDGDEISGTTVGASSDNRETGCWLGTYLPDVWYTVQGTGDVLWATACSNEFNFSISVLEGNCTDLRCIGTRSFETCANVGFLSALGETYFILIQAIEASLTGGFTLSVNASSAEALGNDLCSGAIPIDPTSNSTILGSTWGAIADSSIEDTCFTVPHWGDQWYQVTGSRNDSIISASLCSPETDFDTQLSIYTSLDDDGSCSNLECVTTNDDGCGGPASRATWRTEEDKVYLIRVHGYGDSMGNFALTVLEQEISLQGCQDAHLIELSESVPSVVVEGSNLGGEIDGFEEVFFCEIETIGPSKWFKIPGRGDTSRFLPALNLQILTLSSKSTKGAATCYRVTIGTMTSKLQLEVC
;
A
#
# COMPACT_ATOMS: atom_id res chain seq x y z
N MET A 1 -55.93 3.00 -34.94
CA MET A 1 -54.86 3.99 -35.16
C MET A 1 -53.73 3.91 -34.11
N ARG A 2 -53.93 3.40 -32.88
CA ARG A 2 -52.80 3.05 -31.98
C ARG A 2 -52.04 1.79 -32.39
N GLY A 3 -52.72 0.71 -32.80
CA GLY A 3 -52.03 -0.53 -33.22
C GLY A 3 -51.27 -0.47 -34.55
N PHE A 4 -51.32 0.64 -35.30
CA PHE A 4 -50.55 0.82 -36.54
C PHE A 4 -49.23 1.58 -36.29
N TYR A 5 -49.15 2.37 -35.21
CA TYR A 5 -47.94 3.10 -34.80
C TYR A 5 -46.92 2.17 -34.13
N ASP A 6 -47.36 1.25 -33.25
CA ASP A 6 -46.46 0.31 -32.57
C ASP A 6 -45.84 -0.73 -33.52
N SER A 7 -46.52 -1.08 -34.63
CA SER A 7 -45.96 -2.00 -35.63
C SER A 7 -44.89 -1.35 -36.53
N MET A 8 -44.88 -0.02 -36.62
CA MET A 8 -43.92 0.73 -37.43
C MET A 8 -42.64 1.02 -36.64
N ILE A 9 -42.76 1.32 -35.33
CA ILE A 9 -41.61 1.42 -34.42
C ILE A 9 -40.95 0.05 -34.29
N GLY A 10 -41.69 -1.04 -34.03
CA GLY A 10 -41.12 -2.39 -33.92
C GLY A 10 -40.40 -2.88 -35.19
N ARG A 11 -40.81 -2.45 -36.39
CA ARG A 11 -40.10 -2.78 -37.65
C ARG A 11 -38.89 -1.88 -37.93
N LEU A 12 -38.88 -0.64 -37.42
CA LEU A 12 -37.72 0.26 -37.45
C LEU A 12 -36.63 -0.21 -36.47
N THR A 13 -37.01 -0.65 -35.27
CA THR A 13 -36.08 -1.20 -34.27
C THR A 13 -35.44 -2.52 -34.75
N LEU A 14 -36.20 -3.39 -35.42
CA LEU A 14 -35.65 -4.62 -36.03
C LEU A 14 -34.77 -4.36 -37.27
N GLY A 15 -34.97 -3.23 -37.96
CA GLY A 15 -34.07 -2.80 -39.03
C GLY A 15 -32.75 -2.22 -38.50
N LEU A 16 -32.81 -1.42 -37.43
CA LEU A 16 -31.67 -0.83 -36.72
C LEU A 16 -30.80 -1.90 -36.02
N LEU A 17 -31.42 -2.92 -35.40
CA LEU A 17 -30.70 -4.04 -34.80
C LEU A 17 -29.96 -4.92 -35.83
N SER A 18 -30.41 -4.96 -37.10
CA SER A 18 -29.70 -5.72 -38.14
C SER A 18 -28.45 -5.02 -38.70
N VAL A 19 -28.29 -3.71 -38.46
CA VAL A 19 -27.09 -2.95 -38.86
C VAL A 19 -26.06 -2.91 -37.74
N VAL A 20 -26.49 -2.97 -36.47
CA VAL A 20 -25.60 -2.98 -35.29
C VAL A 20 -25.09 -4.38 -34.94
N ALA A 21 -25.76 -5.45 -35.41
CA ALA A 21 -25.36 -6.84 -35.16
C ALA A 21 -24.21 -7.37 -36.06
N ASP A 22 -23.57 -6.52 -36.85
CA ASP A 22 -22.42 -6.91 -37.69
C ASP A 22 -21.26 -5.92 -37.47
N LYS A 23 -20.67 -5.95 -36.26
CA LYS A 23 -19.40 -5.24 -35.96
C LYS A 23 -18.18 -5.89 -36.64
N THR A 24 -18.36 -6.98 -37.38
CA THR A 24 -17.29 -7.75 -38.02
C THR A 24 -16.93 -7.34 -39.44
N SER A 25 -17.42 -6.20 -39.96
CA SER A 25 -17.09 -5.78 -41.35
C SER A 25 -16.89 -4.27 -41.58
N ILE A 26 -16.18 -3.58 -40.67
CA ILE A 26 -15.62 -2.25 -40.97
C ILE A 26 -14.13 -2.42 -41.33
N PRO A 27 -13.71 -2.18 -42.60
CA PRO A 27 -12.30 -2.27 -42.96
C PRO A 27 -11.53 -1.07 -42.39
N THR A 28 -10.32 -1.32 -41.91
CA THR A 28 -9.35 -0.34 -41.40
C THR A 28 -8.83 0.67 -42.45
N THR A 29 -9.43 0.72 -43.65
CA THR A 29 -9.17 1.76 -44.67
C THR A 29 -10.46 2.25 -45.31
N TRP A 30 -10.70 3.56 -45.25
CA TRP A 30 -11.91 4.22 -45.76
C TRP A 30 -12.00 4.13 -47.28
N THR A 31 -13.05 3.49 -47.82
CA THR A 31 -13.38 3.52 -49.26
C THR A 31 -14.64 4.36 -49.51
N THR A 32 -14.82 4.83 -50.74
CA THR A 32 -15.97 5.64 -51.20
C THR A 32 -17.34 5.00 -51.00
N SER A 33 -17.42 3.71 -50.63
CA SER A 33 -18.68 3.02 -50.31
C SER A 33 -19.14 3.21 -48.86
N SER A 34 -18.22 3.50 -47.93
CA SER A 34 -18.50 3.74 -46.51
C SER A 34 -19.16 5.12 -46.29
N SER A 35 -18.68 6.13 -47.02
CA SER A 35 -19.20 7.51 -47.02
C SER A 35 -20.66 7.61 -47.48
N ASP A 36 -21.09 6.72 -48.38
CA ASP A 36 -22.47 6.70 -48.90
C ASP A 36 -23.48 6.04 -47.95
N LYS A 37 -23.04 5.16 -47.03
CA LYS A 37 -23.90 4.59 -45.98
C LYS A 37 -24.16 5.60 -44.86
N VAL A 38 -23.13 6.34 -44.43
CA VAL A 38 -23.24 7.39 -43.40
C VAL A 38 -24.08 8.58 -43.93
N ARG A 39 -23.88 9.00 -45.18
CA ARG A 39 -24.73 10.03 -45.82
C ARG A 39 -26.22 9.64 -45.93
N ARG A 40 -26.53 8.34 -46.05
CA ARG A 40 -27.92 7.86 -46.06
C ARG A 40 -28.54 7.83 -44.66
N LEU A 41 -27.73 7.55 -43.63
CA LEU A 41 -28.13 7.65 -42.23
C LEU A 41 -28.45 9.09 -41.84
N HIS A 42 -27.56 10.05 -42.16
CA HIS A 42 -27.79 11.49 -41.94
C HIS A 42 -29.09 11.99 -42.59
N LYS A 43 -29.36 11.61 -43.85
CA LYS A 43 -30.61 11.98 -44.55
C LYS A 43 -31.89 11.33 -44.01
N SER A 44 -31.79 10.31 -43.15
CA SER A 44 -32.93 9.59 -42.58
C SER A 44 -33.31 10.06 -41.17
N MET A 45 -32.44 10.84 -40.51
CA MET A 45 -32.72 11.44 -39.20
C MET A 45 -33.43 12.78 -39.38
N LEU A 46 -34.45 13.04 -38.54
CA LEU A 46 -35.41 14.14 -38.75
C LEU A 46 -34.86 15.54 -38.37
N ASN A 47 -33.73 15.66 -37.67
CA ASN A 47 -32.98 16.91 -37.46
C ASN A 47 -31.47 16.65 -37.26
N GLN A 48 -30.67 17.70 -37.35
CA GLN A 48 -29.19 17.64 -37.33
C GLN A 48 -28.60 17.41 -35.93
N ASP A 49 -29.25 17.87 -34.86
CA ASP A 49 -28.79 17.64 -33.47
C ASP A 49 -28.90 16.17 -33.04
N SER A 50 -29.88 15.44 -33.56
CA SER A 50 -30.02 13.99 -33.34
C SER A 50 -28.85 13.20 -33.94
N PHE A 51 -28.25 13.72 -35.03
CA PHE A 51 -27.10 13.09 -35.67
C PHE A 51 -25.81 13.34 -34.88
N ALA A 52 -25.64 14.53 -34.30
CA ALA A 52 -24.54 14.83 -33.38
C ALA A 52 -24.62 13.96 -32.11
N ARG A 53 -25.82 13.79 -31.53
CA ARG A 53 -26.07 12.89 -30.39
C ARG A 53 -25.84 11.40 -30.73
N PHE A 54 -26.13 10.98 -31.96
CA PHE A 54 -25.83 9.62 -32.42
C PHE A 54 -24.32 9.34 -32.49
N LEU A 55 -23.52 10.30 -32.98
CA LEU A 55 -22.06 10.20 -32.99
C LEU A 55 -21.47 10.22 -31.56
N GLN A 56 -22.13 10.92 -30.62
CA GLN A 56 -21.79 10.97 -29.20
C GLN A 56 -21.96 9.59 -28.51
N GLU A 57 -23.00 8.83 -28.86
CA GLU A 57 -23.24 7.49 -28.30
C GLU A 57 -22.45 6.39 -29.01
N ASN A 58 -21.89 6.66 -30.20
CA ASN A 58 -21.23 5.66 -31.05
C ASN A 58 -20.01 6.28 -31.78
N PRO A 59 -18.87 6.50 -31.09
CA PRO A 59 -17.67 7.04 -31.72
C PRO A 59 -17.13 6.10 -32.81
N ILE A 60 -16.66 6.68 -33.92
CA ILE A 60 -16.12 5.94 -35.06
C ILE A 60 -14.60 6.14 -35.09
N GLU A 61 -13.84 5.11 -34.72
CA GLU A 61 -12.37 5.12 -34.82
C GLU A 61 -11.91 5.36 -36.27
N GLY A 62 -10.93 6.26 -36.43
CA GLY A 62 -10.31 6.57 -37.73
C GLY A 62 -11.08 7.58 -38.60
N LEU A 63 -12.06 8.30 -38.06
CA LEU A 63 -12.66 9.45 -38.74
C LEU A 63 -11.65 10.61 -38.77
N THR A 64 -11.30 11.13 -39.95
CA THR A 64 -10.34 12.25 -40.07
C THR A 64 -11.04 13.61 -39.96
N LYS A 65 -10.32 14.64 -39.48
CA LYS A 65 -10.84 16.03 -39.35
C LYS A 65 -11.53 16.52 -40.63
N GLY A 66 -10.95 16.22 -41.79
CA GLY A 66 -11.53 16.60 -43.09
C GLY A 66 -12.85 15.88 -43.41
N ALA A 67 -12.98 14.60 -43.06
CA ALA A 67 -14.21 13.83 -43.26
C ALA A 67 -15.32 14.24 -42.28
N CYS A 68 -14.96 14.59 -41.04
CA CYS A 68 -15.86 15.19 -40.05
C CYS A 68 -16.46 16.51 -40.56
N GLN A 69 -15.60 17.41 -41.05
CA GLN A 69 -16.05 18.70 -41.59
C GLN A 69 -16.94 18.56 -42.84
N GLU A 70 -16.68 17.58 -43.73
CA GLU A 70 -17.51 17.32 -44.91
C GLU A 70 -18.87 16.65 -44.59
N LEU A 71 -19.00 15.99 -43.44
CA LEU A 71 -20.22 15.30 -43.01
C LEU A 71 -21.21 16.23 -42.28
N LEU A 72 -20.72 17.26 -41.58
CA LEU A 72 -21.54 18.09 -40.71
C LEU A 72 -22.41 19.12 -41.47
N GLU A 73 -21.98 19.69 -42.60
CA GLU A 73 -22.67 20.81 -43.28
C GLU A 73 -23.10 21.99 -42.34
N VAL A 74 -22.65 22.02 -41.07
CA VAL A 74 -22.94 23.06 -40.07
C VAL A 74 -21.91 24.19 -40.18
N THR A 75 -22.34 25.45 -40.25
CA THR A 75 -21.46 26.63 -40.33
C THR A 75 -20.84 27.04 -39.00
N ASP A 76 -21.35 26.55 -37.88
CA ASP A 76 -21.11 27.09 -36.53
C ASP A 76 -20.46 26.08 -35.56
N CYS A 77 -20.13 24.86 -36.03
CA CYS A 77 -19.35 23.86 -35.31
C CYS A 77 -18.02 23.56 -36.03
N THR A 78 -16.95 23.33 -35.26
CA THR A 78 -15.62 22.97 -35.78
C THR A 78 -15.09 21.68 -35.18
N CYS A 79 -14.51 20.80 -36.02
CA CYS A 79 -13.83 19.60 -35.56
C CYS A 79 -12.34 19.90 -35.27
N ALA A 80 -11.79 19.43 -34.14
CA ALA A 80 -10.36 19.44 -33.83
C ALA A 80 -9.86 18.01 -33.53
N GLU A 81 -8.57 17.73 -33.74
CA GLU A 81 -7.98 16.39 -33.61
C GLU A 81 -7.07 16.36 -32.37
N MET A 82 -7.19 15.34 -31.52
CA MET A 82 -6.38 15.15 -30.31
C MET A 82 -5.37 14.00 -30.48
N GLU A 83 -4.35 13.96 -29.61
CA GLU A 83 -3.48 12.78 -29.46
C GLU A 83 -4.33 11.53 -29.19
N GLY A 84 -4.09 10.46 -29.96
CA GLY A 84 -4.90 9.24 -29.93
C GLY A 84 -5.95 9.10 -31.04
N GLY A 85 -6.07 10.08 -31.95
CA GLY A 85 -6.90 9.93 -33.17
C GLY A 85 -8.40 10.18 -32.97
N MET A 86 -8.79 10.82 -31.86
CA MET A 86 -10.17 11.23 -31.58
C MET A 86 -10.46 12.65 -32.07
N ILE A 87 -11.72 12.91 -32.44
CA ILE A 87 -12.18 14.23 -32.92
C ILE A 87 -12.99 14.95 -31.84
N LEU A 88 -12.54 16.14 -31.47
CA LEU A 88 -13.22 17.13 -30.63
C LEU A 88 -14.23 17.93 -31.48
N LEU A 89 -15.45 18.13 -31.00
CA LEU A 89 -16.49 18.94 -31.64
C LEU A 89 -16.71 20.22 -30.81
N ASN A 90 -16.35 21.37 -31.37
CA ASN A 90 -16.55 22.67 -30.74
C ASN A 90 -17.66 23.43 -31.46
N CYS A 91 -18.84 23.51 -30.84
CA CYS A 91 -20.03 24.16 -31.38
C CYS A 91 -20.25 25.50 -30.68
N THR A 92 -20.38 26.55 -31.49
CA THR A 92 -20.70 27.90 -31.02
C THR A 92 -22.22 28.08 -31.14
N ASP A 93 -22.88 28.40 -30.04
CA ASP A 93 -24.30 28.75 -30.08
C ASP A 93 -24.48 30.10 -30.80
N ILE A 94 -25.56 30.25 -31.58
CA ILE A 94 -25.84 31.49 -32.33
C ILE A 94 -25.94 32.67 -31.35
N PRO A 95 -25.20 33.79 -31.55
CA PRO A 95 -25.20 34.89 -30.61
C PRO A 95 -26.58 35.55 -30.47
N CYS A 96 -27.15 35.51 -29.27
CA CYS A 96 -28.39 36.19 -28.90
C CYS A 96 -28.05 37.61 -28.41
N GLN A 97 -28.66 38.64 -29.01
CA GLN A 97 -28.58 40.01 -28.51
C GLN A 97 -29.66 40.23 -27.45
N ILE A 98 -29.26 40.63 -26.25
CA ILE A 98 -30.16 40.92 -25.12
C ILE A 98 -30.02 42.38 -24.74
N CYS A 99 -31.14 43.07 -24.51
CA CYS A 99 -31.16 44.46 -24.08
C CYS A 99 -32.02 44.64 -22.82
N ASP A 100 -31.73 45.69 -22.04
CA ASP A 100 -32.61 46.12 -20.95
C ASP A 100 -34.00 46.57 -21.46
N GLU A 101 -34.99 46.67 -20.55
CA GLU A 101 -36.38 47.04 -20.88
C GLU A 101 -36.49 48.39 -21.64
N ASP A 102 -35.54 49.29 -21.44
CA ASP A 102 -35.49 50.61 -22.09
C ASP A 102 -34.68 50.63 -23.41
N MET A 103 -34.07 49.50 -23.81
CA MET A 103 -33.15 49.34 -24.95
C MET A 103 -31.92 50.28 -24.94
N GLU A 104 -31.52 50.80 -23.79
CA GLU A 104 -30.37 51.70 -23.65
C GLU A 104 -29.05 50.95 -23.45
N ARG A 105 -29.09 49.71 -22.93
CA ARG A 105 -27.92 48.82 -22.84
C ARG A 105 -28.22 47.46 -23.44
N CYS A 106 -27.46 47.10 -24.46
CA CYS A 106 -27.51 45.79 -25.08
C CYS A 106 -26.19 45.04 -24.86
N GLY A 107 -26.25 43.71 -24.85
CA GLY A 107 -25.11 42.81 -24.87
C GLY A 107 -25.36 41.60 -25.78
N ILE A 108 -24.29 40.92 -26.15
CA ILE A 108 -24.31 39.70 -26.96
C ILE A 108 -23.91 38.53 -26.05
N ILE A 109 -24.77 37.51 -25.97
CA ILE A 109 -24.45 36.25 -25.30
C ILE A 109 -23.92 35.25 -26.32
N SER A 110 -22.84 34.56 -25.98
CA SER A 110 -22.27 33.45 -26.72
C SER A 110 -21.87 32.32 -25.75
N GLY A 111 -22.17 31.08 -26.10
CA GLY A 111 -21.77 29.89 -25.35
C GLY A 111 -20.84 28.99 -26.15
N THR A 112 -19.99 28.25 -25.44
CA THR A 112 -19.10 27.22 -25.99
C THR A 112 -19.23 25.96 -25.14
N ARG A 113 -19.42 24.80 -25.77
CA ARG A 113 -19.44 23.49 -25.09
C ARG A 113 -18.15 22.74 -25.37
N GLU A 114 -17.50 22.27 -24.32
CA GLU A 114 -16.28 21.47 -24.36
C GLU A 114 -16.54 20.07 -23.81
N TYR A 115 -15.87 19.05 -24.39
CA TYR A 115 -16.04 17.65 -24.01
C TYR A 115 -14.66 17.02 -23.81
N GLY A 116 -14.41 16.42 -22.63
CA GLY A 116 -13.11 15.81 -22.25
C GLY A 116 -13.24 14.48 -21.51
N LEU A 117 -12.10 13.79 -21.32
CA LEU A 117 -11.96 12.53 -20.57
C LEU A 117 -10.89 12.70 -19.49
N ASP A 118 -11.23 12.38 -18.24
CA ASP A 118 -10.28 12.20 -17.14
C ASP A 118 -10.60 10.88 -16.40
N TYR A 119 -9.58 10.08 -16.09
CA TYR A 119 -9.68 8.76 -15.43
C TYR A 119 -10.85 7.85 -15.89
N GLY A 120 -11.10 7.77 -17.20
CA GLY A 120 -12.10 6.86 -17.77
C GLY A 120 -13.57 7.27 -17.55
N ARG A 121 -13.87 8.50 -17.12
CA ARG A 121 -15.23 9.07 -17.10
C ARG A 121 -15.35 10.29 -18.02
N TYR A 122 -16.52 10.42 -18.67
CA TYR A 122 -16.85 11.52 -19.58
C TYR A 122 -17.17 12.80 -18.79
N LEU A 123 -16.49 13.91 -19.08
CA LEU A 123 -16.75 15.22 -18.47
C LEU A 123 -17.17 16.23 -19.54
N VAL A 124 -18.25 16.96 -19.28
CA VAL A 124 -18.71 18.08 -20.11
C VAL A 124 -18.35 19.39 -19.41
N GLY A 125 -17.69 20.30 -20.12
CA GLY A 125 -17.45 21.67 -19.69
C GLY A 125 -18.38 22.64 -20.43
N TYR A 126 -18.99 23.58 -19.72
CA TYR A 126 -19.81 24.63 -20.34
C TYR A 126 -19.18 25.99 -20.05
N SER A 127 -18.92 26.78 -21.10
CA SER A 127 -18.55 28.19 -20.94
C SER A 127 -19.62 29.08 -21.56
N SER A 128 -20.03 30.12 -20.83
CA SER A 128 -20.96 31.14 -21.31
C SER A 128 -20.37 32.52 -21.09
N LYS A 129 -20.44 33.36 -22.13
CA LYS A 129 -19.90 34.72 -22.12
C LYS A 129 -21.00 35.72 -22.54
N LEU A 130 -21.19 36.76 -21.74
CA LEU A 130 -22.02 37.93 -22.06
C LEU A 130 -21.12 39.15 -22.23
N GLU A 131 -21.17 39.78 -23.40
CA GLU A 131 -20.39 40.98 -23.73
C GLU A 131 -21.32 42.19 -23.96
N TYR A 132 -21.24 43.19 -23.07
CA TYR A 132 -22.05 44.40 -23.17
C TYR A 132 -21.47 45.37 -24.22
N THR A 133 -22.33 46.15 -24.87
CA THR A 133 -21.93 47.24 -25.77
C THR A 133 -21.06 48.33 -25.10
N THR A 134 -21.03 48.38 -23.77
CA THR A 134 -20.15 49.24 -22.96
C THR A 134 -18.72 48.71 -22.83
N GLY A 135 -18.45 47.47 -23.26
CA GLY A 135 -17.14 46.81 -23.23
C GLY A 135 -16.91 45.91 -22.01
N GLU A 136 -17.89 45.76 -21.12
CA GLU A 136 -17.83 44.85 -19.98
C GLU A 136 -18.16 43.41 -20.41
N VAL A 137 -17.38 42.44 -19.92
CA VAL A 137 -17.52 41.01 -20.20
C VAL A 137 -17.78 40.25 -18.90
N VAL A 138 -18.86 39.47 -18.86
CA VAL A 138 -19.11 38.49 -17.79
C VAL A 138 -18.97 37.10 -18.40
N ALA A 139 -18.17 36.24 -17.77
CA ALA A 139 -18.02 34.85 -18.18
C ALA A 139 -18.29 33.90 -17.01
N VAL A 140 -18.92 32.77 -17.29
CA VAL A 140 -19.15 31.69 -16.32
C VAL A 140 -18.70 30.38 -16.96
N GLU A 141 -17.92 29.63 -16.21
CA GLU A 141 -17.40 28.31 -16.57
C GLU A 141 -17.95 27.28 -15.58
N LEU A 142 -18.54 26.21 -16.09
CA LEU A 142 -19.01 25.06 -15.31
C LEU A 142 -18.18 23.83 -15.69
N SER A 143 -17.71 23.11 -14.66
CA SER A 143 -16.93 21.87 -14.79
C SER A 143 -17.60 20.72 -14.06
N GLY A 144 -17.21 19.49 -14.42
CA GLY A 144 -17.72 18.27 -13.78
C GLY A 144 -19.16 17.90 -14.16
N CYS A 145 -19.66 18.29 -15.35
CA CYS A 145 -21.07 18.16 -15.65
C CYS A 145 -21.49 16.78 -16.18
N TYR A 146 -22.58 16.24 -15.64
CA TYR A 146 -23.24 15.00 -16.09
C TYR A 146 -24.49 15.35 -16.93
N GLY A 147 -24.27 15.60 -18.22
CA GLY A 147 -25.31 16.10 -19.14
C GLY A 147 -25.60 17.61 -19.01
N PRO A 148 -26.60 18.14 -19.73
CA PRO A 148 -26.90 19.58 -19.77
C PRO A 148 -27.57 20.15 -18.51
N GLU A 149 -27.79 19.32 -17.48
CA GLU A 149 -28.65 19.66 -16.33
C GLU A 149 -27.93 19.60 -14.97
N TYR A 150 -26.68 19.12 -14.87
CA TYR A 150 -26.02 18.88 -13.58
C TYR A 150 -24.50 19.11 -13.65
N CYS A 151 -23.98 20.07 -12.89
CA CYS A 151 -22.54 20.36 -12.78
C CYS A 151 -22.08 20.33 -11.32
N SER A 152 -20.82 19.97 -11.07
CA SER A 152 -20.25 19.90 -9.70
C SER A 152 -19.46 21.15 -9.32
N GLU A 153 -18.97 21.90 -10.31
CA GLU A 153 -18.09 23.06 -10.10
C GLU A 153 -18.53 24.27 -10.93
N CYS A 154 -18.29 25.47 -10.40
CA CYS A 154 -18.52 26.73 -11.10
C CYS A 154 -17.39 27.74 -10.83
N ALA A 155 -16.93 28.41 -11.88
CA ALA A 155 -16.10 29.60 -11.82
C ALA A 155 -16.77 30.76 -12.57
N ALA A 156 -16.66 31.97 -12.04
CA ALA A 156 -17.21 33.18 -12.65
C ALA A 156 -16.13 34.26 -12.78
N PHE A 157 -16.18 35.02 -13.87
CA PHE A 157 -15.20 36.04 -14.22
C PHE A 157 -15.89 37.34 -14.66
N LEU A 158 -15.33 38.47 -14.22
CA LEU A 158 -15.71 39.81 -14.67
C LEU A 158 -14.49 40.47 -15.32
N ASN A 159 -14.59 40.79 -16.61
CA ASN A 159 -13.50 41.35 -17.42
C ASN A 159 -12.19 40.54 -17.35
N GLY A 160 -12.29 39.24 -17.11
CA GLY A 160 -11.14 38.32 -16.99
C GLY A 160 -10.56 38.18 -15.58
N GLU A 161 -11.09 38.89 -14.58
CA GLU A 161 -10.74 38.67 -13.16
C GLU A 161 -11.76 37.74 -12.50
N THR A 162 -11.28 36.80 -11.68
CA THR A 162 -12.11 35.83 -10.95
C THR A 162 -12.99 36.53 -9.92
N CYS A 163 -14.28 36.19 -9.90
CA CYS A 163 -15.22 36.68 -8.90
C CYS A 163 -14.97 36.06 -7.52
N THR A 164 -15.50 36.67 -6.46
CA THR A 164 -15.27 36.26 -5.07
C THR A 164 -15.94 34.93 -4.70
N SER A 165 -17.07 34.56 -5.33
CA SER A 165 -17.64 33.21 -5.25
C SER A 165 -18.57 32.88 -6.41
N CYS A 166 -18.64 31.60 -6.79
CA CYS A 166 -19.73 31.01 -7.57
C CYS A 166 -20.23 29.75 -6.85
N THR A 167 -21.55 29.54 -6.76
CA THR A 167 -22.15 28.39 -6.07
C THR A 167 -23.34 27.85 -6.85
N ILE A 168 -23.46 26.52 -6.97
CA ILE A 168 -24.59 25.83 -7.61
C ILE A 168 -25.68 25.55 -6.56
N CYS A 169 -26.92 25.92 -6.86
CA CYS A 169 -28.08 25.78 -5.97
C CYS A 169 -28.67 24.36 -5.93
N GLU A 170 -29.61 24.11 -5.00
CA GLU A 170 -30.26 22.81 -4.71
C GLU A 170 -30.87 22.12 -5.95
N ASP A 171 -31.31 22.89 -6.96
CA ASP A 171 -31.91 22.35 -8.19
C ASP A 171 -30.88 21.85 -9.23
N GLY A 172 -29.58 22.00 -8.97
CA GLY A 172 -28.49 21.54 -9.82
C GLY A 172 -28.25 22.40 -11.08
N ILE A 173 -29.06 23.45 -11.26
CA ILE A 173 -29.11 24.24 -12.50
C ILE A 173 -28.92 25.74 -12.22
N SER A 174 -29.38 26.25 -11.08
CA SER A 174 -29.27 27.67 -10.76
C SER A 174 -27.96 28.02 -10.04
N LEU A 175 -27.47 29.24 -10.25
CA LEU A 175 -26.16 29.71 -9.78
C LEU A 175 -26.28 30.95 -8.90
N SER A 176 -25.44 31.05 -7.88
CA SER A 176 -25.20 32.25 -7.08
C SER A 176 -23.79 32.76 -7.38
N ILE A 177 -23.66 34.01 -7.83
CA ILE A 177 -22.38 34.62 -8.18
C ILE A 177 -22.22 35.90 -7.38
N ASP A 178 -21.14 36.00 -6.61
CA ASP A 178 -20.74 37.22 -5.91
C ASP A 178 -19.50 37.81 -6.60
N CYS A 179 -19.72 38.66 -7.61
CA CYS A 179 -18.72 39.64 -8.02
C CYS A 179 -19.23 40.97 -7.46
N GLN A 180 -18.48 41.62 -6.56
CA GLN A 180 -18.93 42.83 -5.86
C GLN A 180 -19.58 43.85 -6.82
N ASN A 181 -20.91 43.91 -6.76
CA ASN A 181 -21.80 44.74 -7.58
C ASN A 181 -21.91 44.36 -9.08
N LEU A 182 -22.31 43.13 -9.42
CA LEU A 182 -23.09 42.93 -10.64
C LEU A 182 -24.31 43.85 -10.58
N VAL A 183 -24.39 44.80 -11.53
CA VAL A 183 -25.21 46.00 -11.48
C VAL A 183 -26.65 45.70 -11.04
N VAL A 184 -27.03 46.21 -9.86
CA VAL A 184 -28.39 46.06 -9.30
C VAL A 184 -29.41 46.73 -10.23
N GLY A 185 -30.37 45.94 -10.75
CA GLY A 185 -31.59 46.46 -11.38
C GLY A 185 -31.86 46.13 -12.86
N LEU A 186 -31.31 45.05 -13.41
CA LEU A 186 -31.57 44.65 -14.80
C LEU A 186 -32.66 43.54 -14.87
N SER A 187 -33.80 43.83 -15.48
CA SER A 187 -34.71 42.84 -16.05
C SER A 187 -34.52 42.84 -17.58
N PHE A 188 -34.46 41.66 -18.19
CA PHE A 188 -34.27 41.51 -19.63
C PHE A 188 -35.54 40.95 -20.29
N SER A 189 -35.79 41.33 -21.54
CA SER A 189 -36.88 40.78 -22.36
C SER A 189 -36.34 39.76 -23.38
N GLU A 190 -37.18 38.75 -23.69
CA GLU A 190 -36.91 37.51 -24.45
C GLU A 190 -36.04 37.66 -25.72
N CYS A 191 -35.19 36.64 -26.00
CA CYS A 191 -34.39 36.59 -27.24
C CYS A 191 -35.30 36.45 -28.47
N LEU A 192 -35.00 37.19 -29.55
CA LEU A 192 -35.82 37.28 -30.77
C LEU A 192 -35.66 36.12 -31.77
N ALA A 193 -35.07 34.99 -31.37
CA ALA A 193 -35.00 33.77 -32.19
C ALA A 193 -35.96 32.72 -31.62
N GLU A 194 -36.90 32.19 -32.42
CA GLU A 194 -37.85 31.16 -31.97
C GLU A 194 -37.14 29.84 -31.62
N PRO A 195 -37.13 29.36 -30.36
CA PRO A 195 -36.41 28.15 -29.97
C PRO A 195 -37.33 26.94 -29.71
N SER A 196 -36.79 25.73 -29.89
CA SER A 196 -37.41 24.44 -29.55
C SER A 196 -37.28 24.11 -28.06
N ASP A 197 -38.34 23.54 -27.49
CA ASP A 197 -38.69 23.44 -26.05
C ASP A 197 -37.77 22.63 -25.09
N GLU A 198 -36.47 22.43 -25.31
CA GLU A 198 -35.64 21.56 -24.43
C GLU A 198 -34.26 22.11 -23.98
N GLU A 199 -33.88 23.37 -24.27
CA GLU A 199 -32.49 23.85 -24.05
C GLU A 199 -32.24 24.86 -22.89
N TYR A 200 -33.18 25.08 -21.98
CA TYR A 200 -33.08 26.16 -20.98
C TYR A 200 -32.66 25.76 -19.56
N GLY A 201 -31.63 24.92 -19.40
CA GLY A 201 -30.97 24.69 -18.11
C GLY A 201 -29.97 25.80 -17.76
N LEU A 202 -28.95 26.00 -18.60
CA LEU A 202 -27.78 26.81 -18.24
C LEU A 202 -28.03 28.34 -18.18
N PHE A 203 -29.02 28.87 -18.91
CA PHE A 203 -29.10 30.30 -19.22
C PHE A 203 -30.01 31.13 -18.29
N GLN A 204 -30.64 30.49 -17.29
CA GLN A 204 -31.39 31.23 -16.26
C GLN A 204 -30.49 31.85 -15.17
N GLY A 205 -29.24 31.40 -15.03
CA GLY A 205 -28.31 31.89 -14.01
C GLY A 205 -27.89 33.36 -14.14
N LEU A 206 -27.98 33.95 -15.34
CA LEU A 206 -27.66 35.37 -15.57
C LEU A 206 -28.89 36.30 -15.42
N LEU A 207 -30.10 35.77 -15.25
CA LEU A 207 -31.36 36.52 -15.40
C LEU A 207 -32.00 37.04 -14.11
N TYR A 208 -31.49 36.74 -12.92
CA TYR A 208 -32.04 37.29 -11.68
C TYR A 208 -30.92 37.59 -10.67
N GLY A 209 -30.94 38.80 -10.10
CA GLY A 209 -29.95 39.26 -9.12
C GLY A 209 -29.78 38.29 -7.96
N THR A 210 -28.52 38.10 -7.54
CA THR A 210 -28.03 37.42 -6.32
C THR A 210 -29.13 36.71 -5.52
N ARG A 211 -29.53 35.51 -5.96
CA ARG A 211 -30.30 34.60 -5.12
C ARG A 211 -29.32 33.85 -4.22
N ILE A 212 -29.46 34.03 -2.92
CA ILE A 212 -28.79 33.19 -1.91
C ILE A 212 -29.41 31.79 -2.06
N CYS A 213 -28.60 30.74 -2.18
CA CYS A 213 -29.08 29.36 -2.22
C CYS A 213 -30.04 29.14 -1.05
N ASP A 214 -31.25 28.65 -1.31
CA ASP A 214 -32.14 28.27 -0.22
C ASP A 214 -31.51 27.09 0.53
N LYS A 215 -31.45 27.18 1.86
CA LYS A 215 -30.93 26.11 2.72
C LYS A 215 -31.74 24.81 2.54
N PRO A 216 -31.12 23.61 2.61
CA PRO A 216 -31.83 22.35 2.52
C PRO A 216 -33.05 22.29 3.45
N THR A 217 -34.12 21.63 3.02
CA THR A 217 -35.36 21.60 3.83
C THR A 217 -35.18 20.96 5.20
N ASN A 218 -34.25 20.03 5.33
CA ASN A 218 -33.88 19.32 6.55
C ASN A 218 -32.58 19.85 7.19
N ASP A 219 -32.17 21.08 6.86
CA ASP A 219 -31.05 21.81 7.45
C ASP A 219 -31.18 22.01 8.97
N ALA A 220 -32.41 22.22 9.47
CA ALA A 220 -32.65 22.35 10.90
C ALA A 220 -33.17 21.04 11.51
N CYS A 221 -32.71 20.68 12.71
CA CYS A 221 -33.17 19.48 13.43
C CYS A 221 -34.70 19.38 13.56
N SER A 222 -35.38 20.50 13.81
CA SER A 222 -36.85 20.59 13.89
C SER A 222 -37.58 20.21 12.60
N ASN A 223 -36.88 20.20 11.45
CA ASN A 223 -37.38 19.78 10.15
C ASN A 223 -36.71 18.49 9.66
N SER A 224 -36.19 17.67 10.59
CA SER A 224 -35.53 16.41 10.24
C SER A 224 -36.36 15.54 9.30
N LYS A 225 -35.71 14.95 8.29
CA LYS A 225 -36.37 14.08 7.32
C LYS A 225 -36.51 12.67 7.89
N LEU A 226 -37.75 12.20 8.04
CA LEU A 226 -38.03 10.85 8.54
C LEU A 226 -37.57 9.79 7.52
N LEU A 227 -36.64 8.93 7.93
CA LEU A 227 -36.21 7.75 7.19
C LEU A 227 -37.17 6.59 7.41
N ARG A 228 -37.39 5.82 6.35
CA ARG A 228 -38.05 4.52 6.42
C ARG A 228 -36.98 3.45 6.46
N LEU A 229 -37.23 2.42 7.26
CA LEU A 229 -36.31 1.29 7.37
C LEU A 229 -36.14 0.62 6.01
N ASP A 230 -34.89 0.24 5.71
CA ASP A 230 -34.46 -0.41 4.45
C ASP A 230 -34.66 0.43 3.17
N GLU A 231 -35.06 1.70 3.28
CA GLU A 231 -35.22 2.60 2.14
C GLU A 231 -34.06 3.62 2.12
N ALA A 232 -33.28 3.60 1.03
CA ALA A 232 -32.23 4.59 0.80
C ALA A 232 -32.84 5.98 0.52
N SER A 233 -32.27 7.01 1.15
CA SER A 233 -32.64 8.41 0.95
C SER A 233 -31.42 9.20 0.48
N PHE A 234 -31.60 9.92 -0.63
CA PHE A 234 -30.61 10.85 -1.13
C PHE A 234 -30.63 12.20 -0.37
N GLY A 235 -29.45 12.81 -0.17
CA GLY A 235 -29.26 14.10 0.47
C GLY A 235 -28.01 14.85 -0.01
N ARG A 236 -27.88 16.14 0.36
CA ARG A 236 -26.74 17.03 0.04
C ARG A 236 -26.47 17.98 1.22
N THR A 237 -25.23 18.41 1.40
CA THR A 237 -24.85 19.42 2.41
C THR A 237 -24.66 20.83 1.83
N ASN A 238 -24.76 21.01 0.50
CA ASN A 238 -24.63 22.31 -0.16
C ASN A 238 -25.69 23.31 0.34
N GLY A 239 -25.23 24.46 0.84
CA GLY A 239 -26.10 25.52 1.37
C GLY A 239 -26.71 25.22 2.75
N ALA A 240 -26.36 24.10 3.38
CA ALA A 240 -26.68 23.85 4.78
C ALA A 240 -25.95 24.83 5.70
N THR A 241 -26.54 25.06 6.85
CA THR A 241 -26.00 25.82 7.97
C THR A 241 -25.44 24.86 9.01
N GLU A 242 -24.67 25.38 9.95
CA GLU A 242 -24.15 24.60 11.07
C GLU A 242 -25.11 24.74 12.25
N ASP A 243 -25.88 23.70 12.57
CA ASP A 243 -26.62 23.63 13.83
C ASP A 243 -25.67 23.34 15.00
N LYS A 244 -25.46 24.33 15.87
CA LYS A 244 -24.65 24.17 17.09
C LYS A 244 -25.44 23.39 18.14
N VAL A 245 -25.21 22.09 18.23
CA VAL A 245 -25.82 21.22 19.24
C VAL A 245 -24.99 21.23 20.53
N SER A 246 -25.62 21.38 21.69
CA SER A 246 -24.94 21.58 22.98
C SER A 246 -24.50 20.29 23.69
N SER A 247 -24.40 19.16 23.00
CA SER A 247 -24.13 17.85 23.61
C SER A 247 -23.00 17.12 22.88
N ASP A 248 -22.02 16.65 23.66
CA ASP A 248 -20.72 16.07 23.27
C ASP A 248 -20.82 14.70 22.53
N CYS A 249 -21.41 14.62 21.33
CA CYS A 249 -21.28 13.44 20.45
C CYS A 249 -19.96 13.44 19.68
N SER A 250 -19.59 14.58 19.10
CA SER A 250 -18.39 14.76 18.29
C SER A 250 -17.78 16.15 18.55
N ILE A 251 -16.45 16.28 18.47
CA ILE A 251 -15.71 17.55 18.69
C ILE A 251 -15.59 18.42 17.44
N SER A 252 -15.98 17.90 16.27
CA SER A 252 -15.93 18.60 14.98
C SER A 252 -17.25 19.26 14.66
N ASN A 253 -17.21 20.54 14.29
CA ASN A 253 -18.37 21.27 13.79
C ASN A 253 -18.27 21.45 12.26
N GLY A 254 -19.37 21.24 11.56
CA GLY A 254 -19.49 21.41 10.11
C GLY A 254 -20.94 21.67 9.71
N LYS A 255 -21.19 21.99 8.43
CA LYS A 255 -22.56 22.15 7.92
C LYS A 255 -23.31 20.83 8.04
N ASP A 256 -24.57 20.89 8.46
CA ASP A 256 -25.31 19.68 8.82
C ASP A 256 -26.72 19.62 8.24
N VAL A 257 -27.20 18.39 8.11
CA VAL A 257 -28.58 18.08 7.72
C VAL A 257 -29.10 16.96 8.60
N TRP A 258 -30.40 17.03 8.87
CA TRP A 258 -31.02 16.20 9.89
C TRP A 258 -31.99 15.18 9.32
N TYR A 259 -31.93 13.99 9.89
CA TYR A 259 -32.84 12.89 9.65
C TYR A 259 -33.43 12.40 10.96
N SER A 260 -34.51 11.62 10.89
CA SER A 260 -35.07 10.96 12.05
C SER A 260 -35.49 9.54 11.71
N VAL A 261 -35.49 8.65 12.71
CA VAL A 261 -35.88 7.25 12.55
C VAL A 261 -36.56 6.76 13.83
N ILE A 262 -37.54 5.88 13.70
CA ILE A 262 -38.25 5.29 14.84
C ILE A 262 -37.57 3.97 15.20
N GLY A 263 -37.16 3.83 16.46
CA GLY A 263 -36.56 2.61 16.99
C GLY A 263 -37.52 1.42 16.95
N THR A 264 -36.97 0.23 16.70
CA THR A 264 -37.73 -1.02 16.61
C THR A 264 -37.68 -1.85 17.88
N GLY A 265 -36.82 -1.48 18.84
CA GLY A 265 -36.51 -2.30 20.02
C GLY A 265 -35.30 -3.22 19.81
N GLU A 266 -34.83 -3.33 18.56
CA GLU A 266 -33.58 -4.01 18.20
C GLU A 266 -32.46 -2.98 17.98
N THR A 267 -31.25 -3.45 17.72
CA THR A 267 -30.10 -2.58 17.40
C THR A 267 -30.32 -1.93 16.03
N MET A 268 -30.29 -0.61 16.00
CA MET A 268 -30.47 0.18 14.77
C MET A 268 -29.12 0.51 14.16
N VAL A 269 -29.06 0.53 12.84
CA VAL A 269 -27.90 0.95 12.06
C VAL A 269 -28.30 2.10 11.14
N ALA A 270 -27.46 3.13 11.05
CA ALA A 270 -27.53 4.17 10.03
C ALA A 270 -26.21 4.23 9.27
N THR A 271 -26.26 4.25 7.94
CA THR A 271 -25.06 4.21 7.09
C THR A 271 -25.21 5.10 5.86
N THR A 272 -24.10 5.70 5.44
CA THR A 272 -23.94 6.37 4.15
C THR A 272 -22.99 5.63 3.19
N CYS A 273 -22.55 4.43 3.55
CA CYS A 273 -21.69 3.56 2.73
C CYS A 273 -22.45 2.96 1.53
N LEU A 274 -23.01 3.83 0.69
CA LEU A 274 -23.92 3.49 -0.39
C LEU A 274 -23.47 4.17 -1.69
N ILE A 275 -23.76 3.53 -2.82
CA ILE A 275 -23.52 4.10 -4.15
C ILE A 275 -24.24 5.46 -4.24
N GLY A 276 -23.49 6.50 -4.61
CA GLY A 276 -23.99 7.87 -4.66
C GLY A 276 -23.54 8.75 -3.50
N THR A 277 -22.73 8.23 -2.57
CA THR A 277 -21.97 9.02 -1.59
C THR A 277 -20.56 9.29 -2.11
N PHE A 278 -20.17 10.57 -2.13
CA PHE A 278 -18.88 11.03 -2.66
C PHE A 278 -18.04 11.80 -1.65
N ILE A 279 -18.48 11.85 -0.39
CA ILE A 279 -17.82 12.56 0.70
C ILE A 279 -17.79 11.72 1.96
N ASN A 280 -16.75 11.91 2.78
CA ASN A 280 -16.71 11.33 4.10
C ASN A 280 -17.76 12.02 4.98
N THR A 281 -18.62 11.25 5.64
CA THR A 281 -19.76 11.78 6.40
C THR A 281 -19.71 11.31 7.84
N THR A 282 -19.98 12.22 8.76
CA THR A 282 -20.18 11.88 10.17
C THR A 282 -21.68 11.91 10.49
N ILE A 283 -22.17 10.83 11.10
CA ILE A 283 -23.54 10.64 11.59
C ILE A 283 -23.50 10.63 13.13
N ASP A 284 -24.06 11.65 13.77
CA ASP A 284 -24.34 11.67 15.20
C ASP A 284 -25.78 11.19 15.46
N VAL A 285 -25.97 10.40 16.52
CA VAL A 285 -27.28 9.87 16.93
C VAL A 285 -27.71 10.53 18.23
N PHE A 286 -28.90 11.11 18.24
CA PHE A 286 -29.50 11.74 19.40
C PHE A 286 -30.84 11.10 19.76
N SER A 287 -31.12 11.03 21.05
CA SER A 287 -32.47 10.84 21.60
C SER A 287 -32.98 12.17 22.15
N GLY A 288 -34.29 12.44 22.05
CA GLY A 288 -34.81 13.73 22.51
C GLY A 288 -36.22 14.04 22.09
N SER A 289 -36.63 15.30 22.28
CA SER A 289 -37.94 15.77 21.83
C SER A 289 -38.01 15.94 20.32
N GLU A 290 -39.18 15.74 19.71
CA GLU A 290 -39.41 15.86 18.25
C GLU A 290 -38.96 17.21 17.65
N LEU A 291 -38.93 18.27 18.47
CA LEU A 291 -38.52 19.62 18.07
C LEU A 291 -37.06 19.94 18.43
N CYS A 292 -36.30 18.95 18.90
CA CYS A 292 -34.89 19.05 19.27
C CYS A 292 -34.59 20.10 20.36
N GLU A 293 -35.58 20.41 21.20
CA GLU A 293 -35.44 21.37 22.31
C GLU A 293 -34.52 20.84 23.43
N SER A 294 -34.35 19.51 23.48
CA SER A 294 -33.45 18.81 24.39
C SER A 294 -33.00 17.53 23.70
N LEU A 295 -31.77 17.51 23.19
CA LEU A 295 -31.12 16.33 22.61
C LEU A 295 -30.10 15.77 23.60
N GLN A 296 -30.11 14.44 23.75
CA GLN A 296 -29.09 13.68 24.45
C GLN A 296 -28.35 12.84 23.42
N CYS A 297 -27.03 13.00 23.39
CA CYS A 297 -26.15 12.16 22.58
C CYS A 297 -26.29 10.68 22.94
N ILE A 298 -26.47 9.83 21.93
CA ILE A 298 -26.47 8.37 22.07
C ILE A 298 -25.14 7.79 21.58
N ASP A 299 -24.74 8.11 20.36
CA ASP A 299 -23.47 7.66 19.77
C ASP A 299 -23.10 8.56 18.58
N SER A 300 -21.89 8.41 18.06
CA SER A 300 -21.41 9.06 16.83
C SER A 300 -20.77 8.03 15.90
N THR A 301 -20.44 8.43 14.68
CA THR A 301 -19.77 7.56 13.71
C THR A 301 -18.48 7.02 14.30
N ARG A 302 -18.36 5.69 14.28
CA ARG A 302 -17.20 4.97 14.83
C ARG A 302 -16.22 4.54 13.76
N PHE A 303 -16.69 4.37 12.53
CA PHE A 303 -15.91 3.77 11.45
C PHE A 303 -16.23 4.44 10.11
N GLU A 304 -15.18 4.66 9.34
CA GLU A 304 -15.28 5.06 7.94
C GLU A 304 -15.71 3.86 7.08
N CYS A 305 -16.31 4.10 5.91
CA CYS A 305 -16.62 3.02 4.99
C CYS A 305 -15.34 2.35 4.50
N PHE A 306 -15.25 1.02 4.59
CA PHE A 306 -14.05 0.27 4.18
C PHE A 306 -13.96 0.12 2.64
N GLY A 307 -12.75 0.20 2.10
CA GLY A 307 -12.46 0.31 0.66
C GLY A 307 -12.31 1.77 0.20
N SER A 308 -12.07 2.04 -1.09
CA SER A 308 -11.98 3.41 -1.64
C SER A 308 -13.33 4.15 -1.68
N SER A 309 -14.25 3.83 -0.76
CA SER A 309 -15.63 4.32 -0.73
C SER A 309 -15.78 5.43 0.32
N TYR A 310 -16.41 6.53 -0.07
CA TYR A 310 -16.70 7.64 0.83
C TYR A 310 -17.93 7.36 1.73
N GLY A 311 -17.91 7.82 2.98
CA GLY A 311 -19.05 7.81 3.90
C GLY A 311 -18.70 7.32 5.31
N GLY A 312 -19.71 7.16 6.16
CA GLY A 312 -19.57 6.64 7.53
C GLY A 312 -20.83 5.93 8.01
N TRP A 313 -20.72 5.20 9.11
CA TRP A 313 -21.86 4.52 9.71
C TRP A 313 -21.80 4.47 11.24
N VAL A 314 -22.96 4.28 11.85
CA VAL A 314 -23.17 4.23 13.29
C VAL A 314 -24.27 3.23 13.63
N TRP A 315 -24.17 2.61 14.79
CA TRP A 315 -25.19 1.71 15.32
C TRP A 315 -25.48 2.05 16.78
N TRP A 316 -26.70 1.77 17.23
CA TRP A 316 -27.10 1.99 18.61
C TRP A 316 -28.24 1.06 19.03
N PRO A 317 -28.31 0.65 20.31
CA PRO A 317 -29.49 -0.03 20.84
C PRO A 317 -30.69 0.92 20.81
N SER A 318 -31.78 0.50 20.19
CA SER A 318 -33.00 1.32 20.10
C SER A 318 -34.12 0.82 21.00
N GLU A 319 -34.95 1.74 21.49
CA GLU A 319 -36.21 1.40 22.16
C GLU A 319 -37.36 1.44 21.15
N GLU A 320 -38.24 0.43 21.21
CA GLU A 320 -39.38 0.32 20.31
C GLU A 320 -40.29 1.56 20.40
N GLY A 321 -40.51 2.22 19.26
CA GLY A 321 -41.37 3.40 19.14
C GLY A 321 -40.75 4.71 19.60
N VAL A 322 -39.48 4.73 20.03
CA VAL A 322 -38.76 5.96 20.37
C VAL A 322 -38.20 6.62 19.11
N LEU A 323 -38.36 7.94 18.98
CA LEU A 323 -37.81 8.71 17.87
C LEU A 323 -36.34 9.07 18.15
N TYR A 324 -35.47 8.73 17.21
CA TYR A 324 -34.06 9.11 17.20
C TYR A 324 -33.83 10.16 16.10
N HIS A 325 -32.97 11.13 16.39
CA HIS A 325 -32.55 12.16 15.44
C HIS A 325 -31.12 11.85 14.99
N LEU A 326 -30.89 11.84 13.68
CA LEU A 326 -29.59 11.61 13.06
C LEU A 326 -29.11 12.93 12.48
N ARG A 327 -27.98 13.44 12.97
CA ARG A 327 -27.33 14.61 12.42
C ARG A 327 -26.21 14.14 11.50
N LEU A 328 -26.29 14.47 10.23
CA LEU A 328 -25.26 14.15 9.26
C LEU A 328 -24.51 15.43 8.90
N PHE A 329 -23.20 15.44 9.07
CA PHE A 329 -22.36 16.60 8.78
C PHE A 329 -21.02 16.23 8.14
N THR A 330 -20.42 17.19 7.46
CA THR A 330 -19.12 17.06 6.81
C THR A 330 -18.19 18.23 7.20
N PRO A 331 -16.95 17.96 7.67
CA PRO A 331 -16.05 19.02 8.13
C PRO A 331 -15.40 19.82 6.98
N ASP A 332 -15.12 19.19 5.82
CA ASP A 332 -14.22 19.77 4.82
C ASP A 332 -14.82 20.01 3.41
N PHE A 333 -15.99 19.42 3.08
CA PHE A 333 -16.56 19.47 1.72
C PHE A 333 -18.10 19.50 1.70
N ASP A 334 -18.68 20.18 0.70
CA ASP A 334 -20.11 20.17 0.39
C ASP A 334 -20.37 19.27 -0.83
N ASP A 335 -21.07 18.15 -0.67
CA ASP A 335 -21.45 17.28 -1.80
C ASP A 335 -22.68 16.42 -1.47
N GLN A 336 -22.99 15.47 -2.35
CA GLN A 336 -24.10 14.54 -2.24
C GLN A 336 -23.75 13.23 -1.51
N PHE A 337 -24.76 12.69 -0.83
CA PHE A 337 -24.69 11.43 -0.11
C PHE A 337 -26.00 10.65 -0.20
N THR A 338 -25.94 9.34 0.06
CA THR A 338 -27.11 8.49 0.23
C THR A 338 -27.08 7.88 1.62
N ILE A 339 -28.16 8.04 2.39
CA ILE A 339 -28.30 7.51 3.76
C ILE A 339 -29.40 6.43 3.82
N MET A 340 -29.18 5.37 4.58
CA MET A 340 -30.19 4.36 4.93
C MET A 340 -30.13 4.07 6.42
N ALA A 341 -31.29 3.74 7.00
CA ALA A 341 -31.37 3.14 8.33
C ALA A 341 -32.11 1.80 8.26
N PHE A 342 -31.68 0.83 9.05
CA PHE A 342 -32.31 -0.49 9.16
C PHE A 342 -32.08 -1.06 10.56
N ASP A 343 -32.93 -1.99 10.98
CA ASP A 343 -32.78 -2.71 12.23
C ASP A 343 -32.08 -4.05 12.01
N VAL A 344 -31.29 -4.44 13.01
CA VAL A 344 -30.57 -5.71 13.01
C VAL A 344 -31.15 -6.56 14.13
N PRO A 345 -31.82 -7.68 13.80
CA PRO A 345 -32.35 -8.58 14.81
C PRO A 345 -31.25 -9.11 15.73
N THR A 346 -31.55 -9.20 17.02
CA THR A 346 -30.71 -9.90 18.00
C THR A 346 -30.36 -11.32 17.54
N ALA A 347 -29.07 -11.65 17.52
CA ALA A 347 -28.58 -12.87 16.91
C ALA A 347 -28.79 -14.11 17.80
N GLU A 348 -29.93 -14.80 17.63
CA GLU A 348 -30.21 -16.09 18.29
C GLU A 348 -29.20 -17.19 17.91
N ASN A 349 -28.54 -17.06 16.76
CA ASN A 349 -27.58 -18.03 16.20
C ASN A 349 -26.11 -17.79 16.61
N SER A 350 -25.89 -17.06 17.71
CA SER A 350 -24.58 -16.92 18.37
C SER A 350 -24.05 -18.22 18.97
N VAL A 351 -24.90 -19.23 19.14
CA VAL A 351 -24.52 -20.58 19.58
C VAL A 351 -24.85 -21.61 18.49
N CYS A 352 -23.96 -22.59 18.29
CA CYS A 352 -24.10 -23.58 17.21
C CYS A 352 -25.44 -24.34 17.21
N ASN A 353 -25.98 -24.67 18.38
CA ASN A 353 -27.27 -25.38 18.49
C ASN A 353 -28.48 -24.56 18.01
N SER A 354 -28.31 -23.25 17.89
CA SER A 354 -29.28 -22.31 17.33
C SER A 354 -28.94 -21.90 15.90
N SER A 355 -28.08 -22.68 15.22
CA SER A 355 -27.70 -22.41 13.83
C SER A 355 -28.92 -22.31 12.92
N VAL A 356 -28.88 -21.34 12.02
CA VAL A 356 -29.98 -21.11 11.08
C VAL A 356 -29.90 -22.13 9.95
N ALA A 357 -30.93 -22.98 9.84
CA ALA A 357 -31.10 -23.88 8.70
C ALA A 357 -31.35 -23.05 7.43
N THR A 358 -30.37 -23.03 6.52
CA THR A 358 -30.46 -22.24 5.31
C THR A 358 -30.67 -23.10 4.07
N SER A 359 -31.59 -22.68 3.21
CA SER A 359 -31.68 -23.13 1.83
C SER A 359 -31.35 -21.93 0.93
N LEU A 360 -30.07 -21.78 0.58
CA LEU A 360 -29.59 -20.85 -0.46
C LEU A 360 -29.94 -19.36 -0.22
N VAL A 361 -29.61 -18.82 0.96
CA VAL A 361 -30.03 -17.46 1.36
C VAL A 361 -28.89 -16.43 1.22
N ASN A 362 -29.24 -15.22 0.74
CA ASN A 362 -28.52 -13.96 0.97
C ASN A 362 -29.04 -13.37 2.29
N ALA A 363 -28.38 -13.64 3.41
CA ALA A 363 -28.77 -13.16 4.74
C ALA A 363 -27.85 -12.02 5.18
N VAL A 364 -28.31 -11.20 6.13
CA VAL A 364 -27.47 -10.21 6.82
C VAL A 364 -27.26 -10.70 8.25
N GLY A 365 -26.01 -10.80 8.68
CA GLY A 365 -25.58 -11.13 10.04
C GLY A 365 -24.92 -9.93 10.71
N SER A 366 -24.82 -9.97 12.04
CA SER A 366 -24.17 -8.94 12.84
C SER A 366 -23.49 -9.53 14.06
N THR A 367 -22.23 -9.15 14.28
CA THR A 367 -21.46 -9.52 15.48
C THR A 367 -21.48 -8.42 16.56
N VAL A 368 -22.21 -7.32 16.33
CA VAL A 368 -22.18 -6.09 17.12
C VAL A 368 -22.61 -6.28 18.59
N GLU A 369 -23.61 -7.12 18.87
CA GLU A 369 -24.15 -7.38 20.22
C GLU A 369 -23.52 -8.60 20.91
N LEU A 370 -22.53 -9.24 20.28
CA LEU A 370 -21.89 -10.42 20.85
C LEU A 370 -20.84 -9.97 21.87
N SER A 371 -21.10 -10.22 23.16
CA SER A 371 -20.09 -10.05 24.21
C SER A 371 -18.85 -10.89 23.91
N ASP A 372 -17.66 -10.47 24.37
CA ASP A 372 -16.34 -11.15 24.29
C ASP A 372 -16.32 -12.54 24.96
N GLN A 373 -17.17 -13.45 24.50
CA GLN A 373 -17.03 -14.87 24.73
C GLN A 373 -15.91 -15.31 23.79
N LEU A 374 -14.68 -15.35 24.29
CA LEU A 374 -13.57 -16.04 23.62
C LEU A 374 -13.98 -17.50 23.41
N GLU A 375 -14.55 -17.79 22.24
CA GLU A 375 -14.99 -19.11 21.85
C GLU A 375 -13.87 -19.82 21.08
N THR A 376 -13.80 -21.13 21.30
CA THR A 376 -12.67 -22.02 21.04
C THR A 376 -12.20 -22.07 19.58
N ASP A 377 -10.89 -22.22 19.39
CA ASP A 377 -10.20 -22.68 18.17
C ASP A 377 -11.10 -23.44 17.15
N PHE A 378 -11.55 -22.72 16.11
CA PHE A 378 -12.32 -23.28 15.00
C PHE A 378 -11.44 -23.33 13.76
N CYS A 379 -11.09 -24.54 13.33
CA CYS A 379 -10.19 -24.76 12.19
C CYS A 379 -8.76 -24.19 12.34
N GLY A 380 -8.24 -23.99 13.57
CA GLY A 380 -6.91 -23.44 13.82
C GLY A 380 -6.88 -21.94 14.10
N GLU A 381 -8.04 -21.27 14.10
CA GLU A 381 -8.16 -19.81 14.16
C GLU A 381 -8.78 -19.34 15.47
N THR A 382 -8.21 -18.29 16.08
CA THR A 382 -8.72 -17.62 17.30
C THR A 382 -9.21 -16.20 16.98
N GLY A 383 -10.30 -15.73 17.62
CA GLY A 383 -10.69 -14.31 17.56
C GLY A 383 -12.11 -14.01 18.05
N THR A 384 -12.78 -13.01 17.47
CA THR A 384 -14.06 -12.45 17.99
C THR A 384 -15.25 -13.40 17.86
N SER A 385 -16.31 -13.14 18.63
CA SER A 385 -17.57 -13.87 18.58
C SER A 385 -18.23 -13.79 17.18
N GLY A 386 -18.82 -14.91 16.73
CA GLY A 386 -19.44 -15.04 15.41
C GLY A 386 -20.82 -15.71 15.43
N LEU A 387 -21.38 -15.92 14.24
CA LEU A 387 -22.72 -16.47 14.00
C LEU A 387 -22.68 -17.80 13.26
N TRP A 388 -23.62 -18.68 13.60
CA TRP A 388 -23.74 -20.03 13.04
C TRP A 388 -24.86 -20.18 12.02
N TYR A 389 -24.54 -20.84 10.91
CA TYR A 389 -25.45 -21.25 9.85
C TYR A 389 -25.29 -22.74 9.56
N GLN A 390 -26.30 -23.41 9.02
CA GLN A 390 -26.19 -24.81 8.60
C GLN A 390 -26.82 -25.06 7.22
N VAL A 391 -26.17 -25.90 6.40
CA VAL A 391 -26.62 -26.27 5.06
C VAL A 391 -26.48 -27.77 4.85
N THR A 392 -27.42 -28.41 4.13
CA THR A 392 -27.32 -29.82 3.74
C THR A 392 -27.22 -29.92 2.23
N ALA A 393 -26.17 -30.57 1.73
CA ALA A 393 -25.95 -30.69 0.29
C ALA A 393 -26.98 -31.66 -0.33
N GLU A 394 -27.65 -31.25 -1.41
CA GLU A 394 -28.66 -32.09 -2.07
C GLU A 394 -28.05 -33.12 -3.05
N LYS A 395 -26.86 -32.81 -3.58
CA LYS A 395 -26.10 -33.63 -4.53
C LYS A 395 -24.61 -33.49 -4.23
N ASP A 396 -23.80 -34.40 -4.75
CA ASP A 396 -22.33 -34.28 -4.73
C ASP A 396 -21.95 -33.06 -5.57
N THR A 397 -21.33 -32.04 -4.96
CA THR A 397 -21.00 -30.76 -5.60
C THR A 397 -19.96 -29.99 -4.77
N VAL A 398 -19.34 -28.97 -5.36
CA VAL A 398 -18.64 -27.93 -4.60
C VAL A 398 -19.67 -26.96 -4.04
N MET A 399 -19.57 -26.62 -2.76
CA MET A 399 -20.35 -25.58 -2.09
C MET A 399 -19.47 -24.36 -1.85
N ARG A 400 -20.06 -23.17 -1.92
CA ARG A 400 -19.41 -21.89 -1.65
C ARG A 400 -20.16 -21.15 -0.54
N ALA A 401 -19.44 -20.68 0.46
CA ALA A 401 -19.90 -19.66 1.40
C ALA A 401 -19.16 -18.36 1.09
N SER A 402 -19.89 -17.25 1.00
CA SER A 402 -19.34 -15.93 0.68
C SER A 402 -19.97 -14.87 1.58
N THR A 403 -19.14 -13.99 2.12
CA THR A 403 -19.56 -12.76 2.79
C THR A 403 -19.30 -11.52 1.96
N CYS A 404 -19.01 -11.69 0.67
CA CYS A 404 -18.83 -10.59 -0.26
C CYS A 404 -20.19 -9.99 -0.60
N SER A 405 -20.51 -8.88 0.05
CA SER A 405 -21.79 -8.20 -0.06
C SER A 405 -21.60 -6.72 0.25
N ASN A 406 -22.43 -5.87 -0.35
CA ASN A 406 -22.49 -4.44 -0.02
C ASN A 406 -22.90 -4.19 1.44
N ASN A 407 -23.44 -5.21 2.12
CA ASN A 407 -23.81 -5.14 3.54
C ASN A 407 -22.66 -5.56 4.47
N THR A 408 -21.47 -5.86 3.94
CA THR A 408 -20.31 -6.25 4.73
C THR A 408 -19.47 -5.04 5.11
N SER A 409 -19.28 -4.86 6.41
CA SER A 409 -18.65 -3.68 7.02
C SER A 409 -17.43 -4.02 7.86
N LEU A 410 -16.90 -5.25 7.74
CA LEU A 410 -15.79 -5.76 8.52
C LEU A 410 -15.03 -6.84 7.74
N TYR A 411 -13.78 -7.07 8.10
CA TYR A 411 -13.03 -8.23 7.64
C TYR A 411 -13.62 -9.50 8.25
N THR A 412 -14.31 -10.29 7.44
CA THR A 412 -14.93 -11.52 7.93
C THR A 412 -13.94 -12.70 7.92
N ILE A 413 -14.19 -13.70 8.75
CA ILE A 413 -13.55 -15.02 8.67
C ILE A 413 -14.66 -16.05 8.60
N ILE A 414 -14.55 -17.00 7.66
CA ILE A 414 -15.52 -18.09 7.49
C ILE A 414 -14.85 -19.42 7.81
N ALA A 415 -15.44 -20.18 8.72
CA ALA A 415 -15.07 -21.56 9.01
C ALA A 415 -16.22 -22.51 8.66
N VAL A 416 -15.90 -23.61 7.97
CA VAL A 416 -16.86 -24.64 7.55
C VAL A 416 -16.51 -25.94 8.23
N MET A 417 -17.52 -26.55 8.86
CA MET A 417 -17.40 -27.77 9.63
C MET A 417 -18.47 -28.79 9.24
N THR A 418 -18.24 -30.06 9.54
CA THR A 418 -19.24 -31.13 9.37
C THR A 418 -19.24 -32.05 10.58
N GLY A 419 -20.39 -32.62 10.91
CA GLY A 419 -20.55 -33.47 12.07
C GLY A 419 -22.01 -33.88 12.26
N SER A 420 -22.26 -34.81 13.17
CA SER A 420 -23.64 -35.20 13.52
C SER A 420 -24.38 -34.14 14.33
N ASP A 421 -23.64 -33.31 15.07
CA ASP A 421 -24.11 -32.23 15.93
C ASP A 421 -22.95 -31.27 16.28
N CYS A 422 -23.27 -30.19 17.00
CA CYS A 422 -22.33 -29.17 17.46
C CYS A 422 -21.24 -29.66 18.42
N GLU A 423 -21.39 -30.84 19.03
CA GLU A 423 -20.38 -31.42 19.93
C GLU A 423 -19.35 -32.28 19.17
N ALA A 424 -19.67 -32.68 17.94
CA ALA A 424 -18.89 -33.58 17.10
C ALA A 424 -18.49 -32.95 15.75
N LEU A 425 -18.36 -31.62 15.70
CA LEU A 425 -17.91 -30.90 14.51
C LEU A 425 -16.42 -31.15 14.22
N VAL A 426 -16.12 -31.39 12.96
CA VAL A 426 -14.78 -31.52 12.40
C VAL A 426 -14.61 -30.44 11.34
N CYS A 427 -13.46 -29.77 11.35
CA CYS A 427 -13.12 -28.76 10.34
C CYS A 427 -13.10 -29.38 8.93
N VAL A 428 -13.70 -28.68 7.98
CA VAL A 428 -13.70 -29.03 6.55
C VAL A 428 -12.85 -28.04 5.76
N ALA A 429 -13.08 -26.75 5.98
CA ALA A 429 -12.37 -25.66 5.32
C ALA A 429 -12.47 -24.38 6.17
N SER A 430 -11.51 -23.48 6.02
CA SER A 430 -11.56 -22.13 6.57
C SER A 430 -10.94 -21.15 5.57
N ALA A 431 -11.38 -19.90 5.62
CA ALA A 431 -10.75 -18.80 4.91
C ALA A 431 -10.54 -17.66 5.90
N ASN A 432 -9.27 -17.33 6.15
CA ASN A 432 -8.78 -16.26 7.02
C ASN A 432 -8.06 -15.15 6.22
N SER A 433 -8.17 -15.23 4.89
CA SER A 433 -7.34 -14.49 3.96
C SER A 433 -7.66 -13.01 3.98
N ILE A 434 -6.80 -12.23 4.64
CA ILE A 434 -6.61 -10.78 4.48
C ILE A 434 -6.01 -10.48 3.08
N VAL A 435 -6.44 -11.21 2.05
CA VAL A 435 -5.89 -11.06 0.70
C VAL A 435 -6.61 -9.91 0.06
N GLU A 436 -5.89 -8.78 -0.04
CA GLU A 436 -6.36 -7.44 -0.39
C GLU A 436 -7.15 -7.32 -1.71
N PHE A 437 -7.24 -8.37 -2.55
CA PHE A 437 -7.94 -8.26 -3.82
C PHE A 437 -8.66 -9.56 -4.18
N THR A 438 -9.84 -9.77 -3.60
CA THR A 438 -10.87 -10.60 -4.26
C THR A 438 -11.85 -9.65 -4.94
N TYR A 439 -11.77 -9.54 -6.28
CA TYR A 439 -12.65 -8.67 -7.07
C TYR A 439 -14.13 -8.99 -6.81
N GLY A 440 -14.89 -8.02 -6.30
CA GLY A 440 -16.27 -8.19 -5.82
C GLY A 440 -16.43 -8.36 -4.30
N CYS A 441 -15.34 -8.32 -3.53
CA CYS A 441 -15.30 -8.42 -2.05
C CYS A 441 -14.56 -7.26 -1.37
N GLU A 442 -14.46 -6.10 -2.03
CA GLU A 442 -13.63 -4.94 -1.64
C GLU A 442 -14.01 -4.28 -0.29
N ALA A 443 -15.09 -4.73 0.35
CA ALA A 443 -15.57 -4.27 1.65
C ALA A 443 -15.21 -5.21 2.83
N GLY A 444 -14.16 -6.03 2.69
CA GLY A 444 -13.70 -6.96 3.74
C GLY A 444 -14.41 -8.33 3.78
N GLY A 445 -15.16 -8.68 2.74
CA GLY A 445 -15.80 -9.99 2.62
C GLY A 445 -14.81 -11.11 2.28
N THR A 446 -15.20 -12.35 2.56
CA THR A 446 -14.37 -13.56 2.38
C THR A 446 -15.16 -14.66 1.69
N ILE A 447 -14.47 -15.54 0.97
CA ILE A 447 -15.07 -16.70 0.29
C ILE A 447 -14.37 -17.96 0.78
N VAL A 448 -15.14 -19.01 1.05
CA VAL A 448 -14.62 -20.36 1.30
C VAL A 448 -15.41 -21.38 0.48
N GLU A 449 -14.70 -22.36 -0.08
CA GLU A 449 -15.27 -23.42 -0.91
C GLU A 449 -14.89 -24.79 -0.35
N TRP A 450 -15.80 -25.75 -0.48
CA TRP A 450 -15.53 -27.12 -0.06
C TRP A 450 -16.30 -28.15 -0.88
N ASN A 451 -15.74 -29.35 -0.97
CA ASN A 451 -16.43 -30.50 -1.56
C ASN A 451 -17.51 -31.01 -0.61
N ALA A 452 -18.74 -31.13 -1.11
CA ALA A 452 -19.89 -31.60 -0.35
C ALA A 452 -20.47 -32.87 -0.96
N THR A 453 -20.77 -33.86 -0.12
CA THR A 453 -21.45 -35.11 -0.52
C THR A 453 -22.96 -34.99 -0.28
N ALA A 454 -23.77 -35.55 -1.16
CA ALA A 454 -25.22 -35.56 -1.06
C ALA A 454 -25.70 -36.10 0.30
N GLY A 455 -26.57 -35.34 0.96
CA GLY A 455 -27.14 -35.66 2.27
C GLY A 455 -26.25 -35.33 3.46
N GLN A 456 -25.03 -34.80 3.24
CA GLN A 456 -24.15 -34.34 4.32
C GLN A 456 -24.53 -32.92 4.76
N THR A 457 -24.57 -32.71 6.08
CA THR A 457 -24.81 -31.40 6.70
C THR A 457 -23.48 -30.72 7.07
N PHE A 458 -23.40 -29.43 6.77
CA PHE A 458 -22.27 -28.56 7.08
C PHE A 458 -22.74 -27.39 7.95
N PHE A 459 -21.90 -27.00 8.89
CA PHE A 459 -22.07 -25.85 9.76
C PHE A 459 -21.08 -24.78 9.33
N VAL A 460 -21.57 -23.58 9.04
CA VAL A 460 -20.79 -22.43 8.59
C VAL A 460 -20.80 -21.40 9.70
N TYR A 461 -19.62 -21.07 10.21
CA TYR A 461 -19.41 -20.06 11.23
C TYR A 461 -18.79 -18.82 10.59
N VAL A 462 -19.39 -17.66 10.82
CA VAL A 462 -18.92 -16.38 10.29
C VAL A 462 -18.66 -15.42 11.45
N ARG A 463 -17.44 -14.87 11.52
CA ARG A 463 -17.04 -13.89 12.54
C ARG A 463 -16.29 -12.73 11.91
N GLY A 464 -15.96 -11.72 12.71
CA GLY A 464 -14.94 -10.75 12.33
C GLY A 464 -13.52 -11.25 12.58
N ALA A 465 -12.56 -10.71 11.84
CA ALA A 465 -11.14 -10.94 12.05
C ALA A 465 -10.73 -10.29 13.38
N ASP A 466 -10.81 -8.96 13.44
CA ASP A 466 -10.35 -8.14 14.58
C ASP A 466 -11.41 -7.16 15.10
N SER A 467 -12.59 -7.07 14.45
CA SER A 467 -13.64 -6.11 14.78
C SER A 467 -15.03 -6.74 14.72
N ASN A 468 -16.01 -6.06 15.35
CA ASN A 468 -17.42 -6.41 15.26
C ASN A 468 -18.15 -5.48 14.27
N GLY A 469 -19.15 -6.00 13.57
CA GLY A 469 -19.90 -5.26 12.56
C GLY A 469 -20.96 -6.10 11.87
N ILE A 470 -21.42 -5.64 10.71
CA ILE A 470 -22.44 -6.32 9.90
C ILE A 470 -21.82 -7.00 8.68
N PHE A 471 -22.42 -8.11 8.24
CA PHE A 471 -21.99 -8.82 7.04
C PHE A 471 -23.16 -9.41 6.26
N GLY A 472 -23.10 -9.38 4.93
CA GLY A 472 -23.93 -10.27 4.12
C GLY A 472 -23.34 -11.67 4.12
N VAL A 473 -24.17 -12.72 4.04
CA VAL A 473 -23.70 -14.11 3.87
C VAL A 473 -24.54 -14.83 2.82
N SER A 474 -23.86 -15.55 1.93
CA SER A 474 -24.45 -16.39 0.89
C SER A 474 -23.84 -17.78 0.94
N ILE A 475 -24.66 -18.84 0.97
CA ILE A 475 -24.20 -20.23 1.00
C ILE A 475 -24.91 -21.01 -0.10
N VAL A 476 -24.20 -21.36 -1.17
CA VAL A 476 -24.79 -21.90 -2.42
C VAL A 476 -23.92 -23.01 -3.04
N PRO A 477 -24.51 -23.98 -3.78
CA PRO A 477 -23.75 -24.90 -4.60
C PRO A 477 -23.16 -24.15 -5.80
N LEU A 478 -21.90 -24.44 -6.11
CA LEU A 478 -21.18 -23.84 -7.22
C LEU A 478 -21.50 -24.59 -8.52
N GLU A 479 -21.82 -23.85 -9.58
CA GLU A 479 -21.91 -24.39 -10.94
C GLU A 479 -20.55 -24.28 -11.61
N LEU A 480 -19.83 -25.41 -11.67
CA LEU A 480 -18.50 -25.48 -12.27
C LEU A 480 -18.57 -25.39 -13.81
N PRO A 481 -17.60 -24.71 -14.47
CA PRO A 481 -17.42 -24.81 -15.91
C PRO A 481 -17.23 -26.26 -16.37
N ASP A 482 -17.73 -26.61 -17.57
CA ASP A 482 -17.60 -27.97 -18.11
C ASP A 482 -16.11 -28.40 -18.27
N ASN A 483 -15.23 -27.44 -18.51
CA ASN A 483 -13.79 -27.63 -18.69
C ASN A 483 -12.94 -27.14 -17.51
N ASP A 484 -13.51 -27.16 -16.31
CA ASP A 484 -12.82 -26.86 -15.05
C ASP A 484 -11.67 -27.85 -14.79
N ALA A 485 -11.87 -29.14 -15.07
CA ALA A 485 -10.83 -30.15 -14.91
C ALA A 485 -10.02 -30.39 -16.20
N CYS A 486 -8.71 -30.64 -16.07
CA CYS A 486 -7.82 -30.99 -17.18
C CYS A 486 -8.34 -32.18 -18.03
N GLU A 487 -8.89 -33.22 -17.40
CA GLU A 487 -9.44 -34.40 -18.10
C GLU A 487 -10.70 -34.07 -18.93
N ALA A 488 -11.32 -32.92 -18.66
CA ALA A 488 -12.48 -32.39 -19.37
C ALA A 488 -12.11 -31.21 -20.29
N ALA A 489 -10.81 -31.04 -20.61
CA ALA A 489 -10.34 -29.96 -21.45
C ALA A 489 -11.12 -29.86 -22.77
N THR A 490 -11.57 -28.65 -23.09
CA THR A 490 -12.31 -28.39 -24.32
C THR A 490 -11.38 -28.53 -25.53
N ILE A 491 -11.76 -29.35 -26.50
CA ILE A 491 -10.98 -29.52 -27.74
C ILE A 491 -11.10 -28.27 -28.61
N VAL A 492 -9.96 -27.72 -29.01
CA VAL A 492 -9.85 -26.55 -29.89
C VAL A 492 -9.28 -26.96 -31.26
N PHE A 493 -9.82 -26.38 -32.33
CA PHE A 493 -9.31 -26.56 -33.68
C PHE A 493 -8.75 -25.25 -34.26
N LEU A 494 -7.72 -25.39 -35.11
CA LEU A 494 -7.15 -24.26 -35.83
C LEU A 494 -8.20 -23.60 -36.72
N GLY A 495 -8.34 -22.28 -36.59
CA GLY A 495 -9.31 -21.49 -37.36
C GLY A 495 -10.71 -21.42 -36.76
N ASP A 496 -10.91 -21.86 -35.51
CA ASP A 496 -12.19 -21.69 -34.78
C ASP A 496 -12.55 -20.21 -34.53
N GLY A 497 -11.63 -19.27 -34.79
CA GLY A 497 -11.84 -17.84 -34.56
C GLY A 497 -11.73 -17.50 -33.08
N PHE A 498 -12.62 -16.63 -32.60
CA PHE A 498 -12.71 -16.27 -31.18
C PHE A 498 -13.46 -17.35 -30.39
N ILE A 499 -12.78 -17.93 -29.41
CA ILE A 499 -13.29 -18.90 -28.45
C ILE A 499 -13.64 -18.13 -27.18
N SER A 500 -14.93 -18.00 -26.87
CA SER A 500 -15.38 -17.38 -25.63
C SER A 500 -15.26 -18.36 -24.47
N GLY A 501 -14.61 -17.94 -23.39
CA GLY A 501 -14.47 -18.71 -22.15
C GLY A 501 -14.80 -17.86 -20.93
N ASN A 502 -14.88 -18.49 -19.76
CA ASN A 502 -15.14 -17.81 -18.50
C ASN A 502 -14.46 -18.57 -17.35
N THR A 503 -13.67 -17.87 -16.54
CA THR A 503 -13.05 -18.44 -15.32
C THR A 503 -13.94 -18.28 -14.09
N ALA A 504 -15.08 -17.60 -14.20
CA ALA A 504 -16.05 -17.50 -13.12
C ALA A 504 -16.51 -18.90 -12.69
N ASN A 505 -16.49 -19.13 -11.37
CA ASN A 505 -16.82 -20.40 -10.73
C ASN A 505 -15.85 -21.56 -11.03
N ALA A 506 -14.72 -21.31 -11.69
CA ALA A 506 -13.66 -22.30 -11.79
C ALA A 506 -13.07 -22.60 -10.39
N THR A 507 -12.70 -23.85 -10.16
CA THR A 507 -12.03 -24.28 -8.93
C THR A 507 -10.52 -24.13 -9.05
N GLU A 508 -9.83 -24.15 -7.91
CA GLU A 508 -8.38 -24.12 -7.90
C GLU A 508 -7.81 -25.46 -8.37
N ASP A 509 -7.03 -25.42 -9.44
CA ASP A 509 -6.25 -26.56 -9.90
C ASP A 509 -4.86 -26.55 -9.26
N VAL A 510 -4.47 -27.68 -8.67
CA VAL A 510 -3.10 -27.91 -8.18
C VAL A 510 -2.25 -28.42 -9.35
N ILE A 511 -1.42 -27.56 -9.92
CA ILE A 511 -0.54 -27.95 -11.03
C ILE A 511 0.80 -28.43 -10.46
N VAL A 512 0.93 -29.75 -10.26
CA VAL A 512 2.15 -30.42 -9.75
C VAL A 512 3.27 -30.51 -10.81
N ALA A 513 3.08 -29.92 -11.99
CA ALA A 513 4.10 -29.87 -13.03
C ALA A 513 5.33 -29.08 -12.54
N ALA A 514 6.52 -29.38 -13.06
CA ALA A 514 7.65 -28.47 -12.95
C ALA A 514 7.20 -27.11 -13.49
N GLN A 515 7.04 -26.17 -12.57
CA GLN A 515 6.52 -24.83 -12.79
C GLN A 515 7.15 -24.21 -14.05
N CYS A 516 6.31 -23.58 -14.88
CA CYS A 516 6.85 -22.64 -15.86
C CYS A 516 7.61 -21.55 -15.06
N PRO A 517 8.82 -21.13 -15.45
CA PRO A 517 9.75 -20.51 -14.50
C PRO A 517 9.35 -19.16 -13.89
N GLU A 518 8.19 -18.59 -14.18
CA GLU A 518 7.83 -17.23 -13.79
C GLU A 518 6.33 -17.17 -13.51
N GLU A 519 5.93 -16.74 -12.30
CA GLU A 519 4.54 -16.44 -11.90
C GLU A 519 3.53 -17.60 -11.83
N SER A 520 3.93 -18.87 -11.95
CA SER A 520 2.99 -19.97 -11.75
C SER A 520 2.67 -20.15 -10.27
N PHE A 521 1.47 -19.74 -9.87
CA PHE A 521 0.90 -20.08 -8.58
C PHE A 521 0.81 -21.60 -8.46
N ALA A 522 1.22 -22.16 -7.33
CA ALA A 522 1.11 -23.60 -7.07
C ALA A 522 -0.36 -24.08 -7.16
N THR A 523 -1.30 -23.15 -6.96
CA THR A 523 -2.74 -23.31 -7.15
C THR A 523 -3.30 -22.08 -7.86
N SER A 524 -4.15 -22.27 -8.88
CA SER A 524 -4.83 -21.14 -9.55
C SER A 524 -6.17 -21.58 -10.12
N ARG A 525 -7.12 -20.65 -10.21
CA ARG A 525 -8.45 -20.88 -10.78
C ARG A 525 -8.41 -20.69 -12.29
N GLY A 526 -8.83 -21.69 -13.04
CA GLY A 526 -8.79 -21.60 -14.49
C GLY A 526 -9.58 -22.70 -15.19
N VAL A 527 -9.53 -22.68 -16.52
CA VAL A 527 -10.21 -23.64 -17.37
C VAL A 527 -9.26 -24.19 -18.42
N TRP A 528 -9.50 -25.43 -18.83
CA TRP A 528 -8.59 -26.19 -19.69
C TRP A 528 -9.09 -26.30 -21.13
N TYR A 529 -8.14 -26.24 -22.06
CA TYR A 529 -8.34 -26.50 -23.48
C TYR A 529 -7.25 -27.45 -23.98
N GLN A 530 -7.55 -28.21 -25.04
CA GLN A 530 -6.58 -29.13 -25.65
C GLN A 530 -6.54 -29.01 -27.17
N ILE A 531 -5.34 -29.15 -27.74
CA ILE A 531 -5.09 -29.08 -29.19
C ILE A 531 -4.02 -30.08 -29.62
N GLN A 532 -4.24 -30.72 -30.78
CA GLN A 532 -3.29 -31.65 -31.39
C GLN A 532 -2.40 -30.93 -32.42
N GLY A 533 -1.09 -31.06 -32.27
CA GLY A 533 -0.09 -30.51 -33.18
C GLY A 533 -0.05 -31.21 -34.54
N LYS A 534 0.33 -30.46 -35.59
CA LYS A 534 0.40 -30.91 -36.99
C LYS A 534 1.75 -30.64 -37.67
N GLY A 535 2.78 -30.28 -36.88
CA GLY A 535 4.12 -29.92 -37.37
C GLY A 535 4.24 -28.46 -37.81
N ASN A 536 3.47 -27.56 -37.18
CA ASN A 536 3.43 -26.13 -37.48
C ASN A 536 3.67 -25.28 -36.21
N TYR A 537 3.89 -23.97 -36.37
CA TYR A 537 4.02 -23.04 -35.25
C TYR A 537 2.67 -22.44 -34.90
N LEU A 538 2.29 -22.56 -33.63
CA LEU A 538 0.99 -22.11 -33.13
C LEU A 538 1.16 -21.01 -32.10
N LYS A 539 0.22 -20.08 -32.10
CA LYS A 539 0.07 -19.02 -31.11
C LYS A 539 -1.34 -19.06 -30.53
N ALA A 540 -1.45 -19.12 -29.21
CA ALA A 540 -2.70 -18.97 -28.50
C ALA A 540 -2.69 -17.64 -27.75
N SER A 541 -3.68 -16.77 -28.01
CA SER A 541 -3.78 -15.44 -27.41
C SER A 541 -5.08 -15.32 -26.63
N VAL A 542 -5.03 -14.84 -25.39
CA VAL A 542 -6.17 -14.64 -24.49
C VAL A 542 -6.29 -13.17 -24.13
N CYS A 543 -7.49 -12.60 -24.29
CA CYS A 543 -7.83 -11.23 -23.91
C CYS A 543 -8.99 -11.23 -22.91
N SER A 544 -8.95 -10.34 -21.91
CA SER A 544 -10.09 -10.03 -21.04
C SER A 544 -10.39 -8.53 -21.11
N GLY A 545 -11.68 -8.18 -21.19
CA GLY A 545 -12.13 -6.78 -21.12
C GLY A 545 -12.46 -6.31 -19.70
N TYR A 546 -12.30 -7.19 -18.70
CA TYR A 546 -12.82 -6.99 -17.34
C TYR A 546 -11.72 -6.86 -16.28
N PHE A 547 -10.52 -7.40 -16.53
CA PHE A 547 -9.39 -7.39 -15.60
C PHE A 547 -8.08 -7.63 -16.37
N ASP A 548 -6.95 -7.20 -15.81
CA ASP A 548 -5.65 -7.13 -16.48
C ASP A 548 -4.68 -8.28 -16.20
N GLU A 549 -5.15 -9.23 -15.41
CA GLU A 549 -4.39 -10.36 -14.90
C GLU A 549 -4.98 -11.71 -15.36
N ILE A 550 -5.22 -11.83 -16.68
CA ILE A 550 -5.53 -13.11 -17.33
C ILE A 550 -4.25 -13.78 -17.83
N PHE A 551 -4.11 -15.07 -17.54
CA PHE A 551 -2.94 -15.90 -17.82
C PHE A 551 -3.28 -17.06 -18.74
N VAL A 552 -2.29 -17.50 -19.50
CA VAL A 552 -2.37 -18.69 -20.34
C VAL A 552 -1.04 -19.42 -20.30
N SER A 553 -1.05 -20.69 -19.88
CA SER A 553 0.14 -21.53 -19.84
C SER A 553 -0.03 -22.76 -20.74
N LEU A 554 1.06 -23.23 -21.34
CA LEU A 554 1.08 -24.35 -22.27
C LEU A 554 1.78 -25.56 -21.66
N TYR A 555 1.11 -26.72 -21.72
CA TYR A 555 1.58 -27.98 -21.19
C TYR A 555 1.56 -29.10 -22.24
N VAL A 556 2.35 -30.14 -22.00
CA VAL A 556 2.36 -31.40 -22.73
C VAL A 556 2.38 -32.58 -21.75
N GLY A 557 1.82 -33.72 -22.14
CA GLY A 557 1.82 -34.95 -21.33
C GLY A 557 0.42 -35.48 -21.10
N SER A 558 0.16 -36.00 -19.91
CA SER A 558 -1.17 -36.44 -19.46
C SER A 558 -1.56 -35.68 -18.20
N CYS A 559 -2.85 -35.42 -17.99
CA CYS A 559 -3.34 -34.83 -16.75
C CYS A 559 -2.80 -35.61 -15.52
N GLY A 560 -2.28 -34.88 -14.53
CA GLY A 560 -1.56 -35.44 -13.37
C GLY A 560 -0.05 -35.66 -13.55
N ASN A 561 0.48 -35.57 -14.77
CA ASN A 561 1.93 -35.57 -15.06
C ASN A 561 2.24 -34.69 -16.28
N LEU A 562 1.79 -33.44 -16.21
CA LEU A 562 2.03 -32.43 -17.24
C LEU A 562 3.46 -31.88 -17.12
N THR A 563 4.04 -31.52 -18.26
CA THR A 563 5.32 -30.79 -18.34
C THR A 563 5.05 -29.43 -18.97
N CYS A 564 5.50 -28.36 -18.32
CA CYS A 564 5.41 -27.01 -18.89
C CYS A 564 6.23 -26.93 -20.18
N VAL A 565 5.63 -26.34 -21.22
CA VAL A 565 6.29 -26.02 -22.49
C VAL A 565 6.62 -24.53 -22.57
N SER A 566 5.67 -23.66 -22.21
CA SER A 566 5.82 -22.20 -22.24
C SER A 566 4.77 -21.54 -21.36
N ASP A 567 5.07 -20.34 -20.87
CA ASP A 567 4.08 -19.48 -20.21
C ASP A 567 3.71 -18.24 -21.05
N GLY A 568 2.56 -17.66 -20.71
CA GLY A 568 1.90 -16.60 -21.47
C GLY A 568 2.58 -15.25 -21.31
N VAL A 569 2.88 -14.64 -22.46
CA VAL A 569 3.50 -13.34 -22.59
C VAL A 569 2.46 -12.25 -22.76
N ARG A 570 2.60 -11.11 -22.06
CA ARG A 570 1.69 -9.97 -22.22
C ARG A 570 1.67 -9.46 -23.68
N ILE A 571 0.48 -9.29 -24.24
CA ILE A 571 0.22 -8.79 -25.58
C ILE A 571 -0.61 -7.48 -25.53
N PRO A 572 -0.15 -6.39 -26.17
CA PRO A 572 -0.85 -5.10 -26.16
C PRO A 572 -2.13 -5.07 -27.01
N SER A 573 -2.32 -6.05 -27.89
CA SER A 573 -3.44 -6.10 -28.85
C SER A 573 -4.82 -6.20 -28.19
N CYS A 574 -4.87 -6.48 -26.89
CA CYS A 574 -6.11 -6.55 -26.10
C CYS A 574 -6.52 -5.21 -25.46
N GLY A 575 -5.83 -4.09 -25.75
CA GLY A 575 -6.15 -2.76 -25.18
C GLY A 575 -5.53 -2.50 -23.80
N VAL A 576 -5.98 -1.43 -23.13
CA VAL A 576 -5.44 -0.96 -21.82
C VAL A 576 -5.54 -1.99 -20.69
N MET A 577 -6.52 -2.90 -20.76
CA MET A 577 -6.68 -3.98 -19.78
C MET A 577 -5.75 -5.17 -20.09
N GLY A 578 -5.07 -5.24 -21.24
CA GLY A 578 -4.07 -6.27 -21.51
C GLY A 578 -4.60 -7.71 -21.73
N GLY A 579 -3.71 -8.57 -22.24
CA GLY A 579 -3.94 -10.00 -22.42
C GLY A 579 -2.62 -10.75 -22.53
N ARG A 580 -2.64 -12.08 -22.62
CA ARG A 580 -1.44 -12.91 -22.69
C ARG A 580 -1.47 -13.91 -23.83
N ALA A 581 -0.31 -14.28 -24.36
CA ALA A 581 -0.19 -15.25 -25.44
C ALA A 581 0.99 -16.21 -25.26
N VAL A 582 0.79 -17.47 -25.62
CA VAL A 582 1.84 -18.49 -25.73
C VAL A 582 2.08 -18.81 -27.20
N SER A 583 3.35 -19.03 -27.57
CA SER A 583 3.74 -19.42 -28.93
C SER A 583 4.70 -20.61 -28.88
N TRP A 584 4.48 -21.63 -29.70
CA TRP A 584 5.28 -22.86 -29.67
C TRP A 584 5.34 -23.59 -31.01
N GLU A 585 6.32 -24.50 -31.15
CA GLU A 585 6.36 -25.49 -32.24
C GLU A 585 5.46 -26.68 -31.87
N ALA A 586 4.34 -26.83 -32.58
CA ALA A 586 3.37 -27.89 -32.35
C ALA A 586 3.74 -29.15 -33.16
N LEU A 587 4.46 -30.07 -32.53
CA LEU A 587 4.93 -31.31 -33.16
C LEU A 587 3.76 -32.18 -33.65
N ASP A 588 3.91 -32.77 -34.84
CA ASP A 588 2.87 -33.60 -35.46
C ASP A 588 2.46 -34.79 -34.57
N GLY A 589 1.17 -34.87 -34.25
CA GLY A 589 0.57 -35.93 -33.43
C GLY A 589 0.77 -35.78 -31.91
N VAL A 590 1.45 -34.73 -31.44
CA VAL A 590 1.58 -34.43 -30.00
C VAL A 590 0.37 -33.62 -29.52
N GLU A 591 -0.16 -33.96 -28.35
CA GLU A 591 -1.29 -33.28 -27.73
C GLU A 591 -0.79 -32.25 -26.69
N TYR A 592 -1.31 -31.04 -26.77
CA TYR A 592 -0.96 -29.92 -25.91
C TYR A 592 -2.19 -29.44 -25.14
N PHE A 593 -1.97 -29.00 -23.91
CA PHE A 593 -3.00 -28.45 -23.03
C PHE A 593 -2.73 -26.98 -22.77
N LEU A 594 -3.75 -26.14 -22.93
CA LEU A 594 -3.74 -24.72 -22.58
C LEU A 594 -4.54 -24.55 -21.30
N PHE A 595 -3.92 -24.00 -20.28
CA PHE A 595 -4.60 -23.61 -19.04
C PHE A 595 -4.79 -22.10 -19.05
N VAL A 596 -6.04 -21.64 -19.04
CA VAL A 596 -6.38 -20.22 -18.99
C VAL A 596 -6.88 -19.90 -17.59
N ASN A 597 -6.14 -19.09 -16.85
CA ASN A 597 -6.36 -18.86 -15.43
C ASN A 597 -6.22 -17.39 -15.05
N SER A 598 -6.75 -17.04 -13.88
CA SER A 598 -6.47 -15.77 -13.26
C SER A 598 -6.36 -15.96 -11.74
N PRO A 599 -5.22 -15.61 -11.14
CA PRO A 599 -4.94 -15.82 -9.72
C PRO A 599 -5.67 -14.83 -8.80
N PHE A 600 -6.02 -13.65 -9.32
CA PHE A 600 -6.57 -12.54 -8.53
C PHE A 600 -7.98 -12.13 -8.96
N ALA A 601 -8.42 -12.53 -10.15
CA ALA A 601 -9.74 -12.19 -10.69
C ALA A 601 -10.41 -13.39 -11.35
N VAL A 602 -11.72 -13.29 -11.59
CA VAL A 602 -12.45 -14.27 -12.40
C VAL A 602 -13.41 -13.55 -13.34
N GLY A 603 -13.64 -14.13 -14.51
CA GLY A 603 -14.62 -13.58 -15.44
C GLY A 603 -14.44 -14.05 -16.88
N PRO A 604 -15.23 -13.48 -17.79
CA PRO A 604 -15.23 -13.88 -19.19
C PRO A 604 -13.96 -13.42 -19.91
N PHE A 605 -13.50 -14.24 -20.85
CA PHE A 605 -12.35 -13.96 -21.71
C PHE A 605 -12.61 -14.44 -23.14
N GLU A 606 -11.80 -13.97 -24.07
CA GLU A 606 -11.75 -14.46 -25.45
C GLU A 606 -10.36 -15.04 -25.73
N MET A 607 -10.32 -16.23 -26.30
CA MET A 607 -9.10 -16.90 -26.75
C MET A 607 -9.11 -17.07 -28.27
N THR A 608 -7.94 -16.95 -28.90
CA THR A 608 -7.72 -17.28 -30.30
C THR A 608 -6.55 -18.25 -30.41
N VAL A 609 -6.60 -19.17 -31.37
CA VAL A 609 -5.47 -20.05 -31.70
C VAL A 609 -5.21 -19.97 -33.19
N GLU A 610 -4.02 -19.51 -33.55
CA GLU A 610 -3.62 -19.23 -34.93
C GLU A 610 -2.27 -19.87 -35.28
N GLU A 611 -2.06 -20.08 -36.58
CA GLU A 611 -0.79 -20.53 -37.14
C GLU A 611 0.02 -19.30 -37.57
N PHE A 612 1.33 -19.30 -37.28
CA PHE A 612 2.23 -18.23 -37.67
C PHE A 612 3.54 -18.77 -38.25
N GLU A 613 4.28 -17.91 -38.94
CA GLU A 613 5.63 -18.21 -39.43
C GLU A 613 6.64 -17.48 -38.54
N PRO A 614 7.61 -18.18 -37.92
CA PRO A 614 8.56 -17.55 -37.02
C PRO A 614 9.57 -16.68 -37.76
N GLU A 615 10.06 -15.63 -37.10
CA GLU A 615 11.12 -14.78 -37.67
C GLU A 615 12.42 -15.55 -37.87
N SER A 616 13.04 -15.41 -39.04
CA SER A 616 14.19 -16.23 -39.46
C SER A 616 15.42 -16.11 -38.56
N ASN A 617 15.55 -15.01 -37.82
CA ASN A 617 16.65 -14.74 -36.88
C ASN A 617 16.23 -14.87 -35.40
N SER A 618 15.21 -15.68 -35.12
CA SER A 618 14.82 -16.03 -33.73
C SER A 618 15.89 -16.90 -33.04
N GLU A 619 16.72 -17.62 -33.79
CA GLU A 619 17.84 -18.39 -33.25
C GLU A 619 19.17 -17.64 -33.36
N CYS A 620 20.00 -17.74 -32.31
CA CYS A 620 21.36 -17.18 -32.30
C CYS A 620 22.23 -17.64 -33.48
N SER A 621 22.02 -18.88 -33.94
CA SER A 621 22.70 -19.48 -35.10
C SER A 621 22.44 -18.72 -36.43
N ASN A 622 21.28 -18.05 -36.51
CA ASN A 622 20.78 -17.34 -37.68
C ASN A 622 20.79 -15.82 -37.49
N ALA A 623 21.63 -15.32 -36.57
CA ALA A 623 21.75 -13.90 -36.28
C ALA A 623 22.00 -13.05 -37.54
N VAL A 624 21.25 -11.96 -37.70
CA VAL A 624 21.44 -11.03 -38.82
C VAL A 624 22.74 -10.25 -38.63
N GLY A 625 23.72 -10.46 -39.51
CA GLY A 625 24.96 -9.68 -39.50
C GLY A 625 26.15 -10.38 -40.15
N PRO A 626 27.37 -9.83 -39.99
CA PRO A 626 27.70 -8.70 -39.12
C PRO A 626 27.08 -7.38 -39.62
N VAL A 627 26.30 -6.72 -38.77
CA VAL A 627 25.77 -5.37 -39.00
C VAL A 627 26.93 -4.38 -38.94
N ILE A 628 27.00 -3.49 -39.93
CA ILE A 628 27.96 -2.39 -39.94
C ILE A 628 27.27 -1.20 -39.24
N PRO A 629 27.83 -0.67 -38.13
CA PRO A 629 27.26 0.51 -37.48
C PRO A 629 27.21 1.68 -38.45
N SER A 630 26.02 2.24 -38.65
CA SER A 630 25.79 3.32 -39.62
C SER A 630 24.80 4.36 -39.14
N ASN A 631 24.41 4.33 -37.86
CA ASN A 631 23.33 5.15 -37.29
C ASN A 631 22.03 5.07 -38.09
N GLN A 632 21.79 3.94 -38.76
CA GLN A 632 20.53 3.67 -39.44
C GLN A 632 19.69 2.78 -38.56
N THR A 633 18.42 3.14 -38.42
CA THR A 633 17.44 2.35 -37.68
C THR A 633 16.94 1.20 -38.54
N ILE A 634 17.02 -0.01 -38.00
CA ILE A 634 16.43 -1.23 -38.54
C ILE A 634 15.09 -1.43 -37.83
N ILE A 635 14.01 -1.54 -38.61
CA ILE A 635 12.67 -1.82 -38.08
C ILE A 635 12.45 -3.33 -38.06
N ALA A 636 12.04 -3.86 -36.92
CA ALA A 636 11.77 -5.28 -36.72
C ALA A 636 10.66 -5.49 -35.68
N SER A 637 10.22 -6.73 -35.49
CA SER A 637 9.13 -7.06 -34.57
C SER A 637 9.42 -8.37 -33.85
N THR A 638 9.25 -8.40 -32.52
CA THR A 638 9.35 -9.65 -31.72
C THR A 638 8.04 -10.42 -31.66
N VAL A 639 6.95 -9.96 -32.29
CA VAL A 639 5.60 -10.57 -32.20
C VAL A 639 5.56 -12.03 -32.62
N ASN A 640 6.40 -12.39 -33.60
CA ASN A 640 6.55 -13.76 -34.14
C ASN A 640 7.94 -14.35 -33.83
N ALA A 641 8.65 -13.78 -32.86
CA ALA A 641 9.91 -14.37 -32.39
C ALA A 641 9.60 -15.62 -31.56
N VAL A 642 10.47 -16.62 -31.66
CA VAL A 642 10.40 -17.84 -30.85
C VAL A 642 11.59 -17.85 -29.89
N SER A 643 11.41 -18.39 -28.68
CA SER A 643 12.51 -18.52 -27.73
C SER A 643 13.51 -19.59 -28.19
N ASP A 644 14.80 -19.26 -28.13
CA ASP A 644 15.91 -20.16 -28.44
C ASP A 644 16.53 -20.79 -27.18
N GLY A 645 15.93 -20.58 -26.00
CA GLY A 645 16.41 -21.12 -24.73
C GLY A 645 17.64 -20.41 -24.15
N ILE A 646 18.20 -19.40 -24.83
CA ILE A 646 19.36 -18.64 -24.33
C ILE A 646 18.88 -17.51 -23.42
N LEU A 647 19.41 -17.48 -22.19
CA LEU A 647 19.10 -16.47 -21.18
C LEU A 647 19.67 -15.10 -21.54
N GLY A 648 18.89 -14.04 -21.30
CA GLY A 648 19.36 -12.66 -21.40
C GLY A 648 20.34 -12.29 -20.28
N CYS A 649 21.28 -11.37 -20.56
CA CYS A 649 22.32 -10.96 -19.60
C CYS A 649 21.79 -10.20 -18.37
N SER A 650 20.62 -9.56 -18.47
CA SER A 650 20.02 -8.73 -17.42
C SER A 650 18.77 -9.32 -16.78
N SER A 651 18.06 -10.20 -17.48
CA SER A 651 16.77 -10.73 -17.00
C SER A 651 16.87 -12.15 -16.47
N GLY A 652 17.91 -12.93 -16.78
CA GLY A 652 17.98 -14.33 -16.37
C GLY A 652 16.95 -15.25 -17.06
N TYR A 653 16.26 -14.76 -18.11
CA TYR A 653 15.16 -15.46 -18.78
C TYR A 653 15.43 -15.74 -20.26
N ALA A 654 14.89 -16.83 -20.77
CA ALA A 654 14.89 -17.16 -22.20
C ALA A 654 13.67 -16.52 -22.90
N SER A 655 13.62 -15.19 -22.98
CA SER A 655 12.56 -14.49 -23.71
C SER A 655 12.67 -14.74 -25.22
N PRO A 656 11.55 -14.85 -25.96
CA PRO A 656 11.56 -14.77 -27.43
C PRO A 656 12.21 -13.45 -27.88
N GLY A 657 13.09 -13.52 -28.85
CA GLY A 657 13.84 -12.34 -29.30
C GLY A 657 14.53 -12.56 -30.63
N LEU A 658 15.00 -11.45 -31.21
CA LEU A 658 15.69 -11.47 -32.51
C LEU A 658 17.19 -11.29 -32.31
N TRP A 659 17.97 -12.03 -33.08
CA TRP A 659 19.43 -12.00 -33.01
C TRP A 659 20.06 -11.20 -34.13
N TYR A 660 21.06 -10.41 -33.74
CA TYR A 660 21.94 -9.65 -34.61
C TYR A 660 23.39 -9.94 -34.27
N SER A 661 24.31 -9.72 -35.20
CA SER A 661 25.75 -9.83 -34.92
C SER A 661 26.52 -8.60 -35.38
N VAL A 662 27.63 -8.29 -34.72
CA VAL A 662 28.49 -7.15 -35.03
C VAL A 662 29.96 -7.57 -34.90
N LEU A 663 30.81 -7.18 -35.86
CA LEU A 663 32.24 -7.47 -35.83
C LEU A 663 33.01 -6.26 -35.28
N GLY A 664 33.79 -6.48 -34.22
CA GLY A 664 34.58 -5.46 -33.54
C GLY A 664 35.73 -4.92 -34.38
N GLN A 665 35.96 -3.61 -34.27
CA GLN A 665 37.06 -2.87 -34.88
C GLN A 665 37.98 -2.28 -33.82
N GLU A 666 39.24 -2.03 -34.18
CA GLU A 666 40.26 -1.47 -33.27
C GLU A 666 39.82 -0.09 -32.75
N ASN A 667 39.87 0.07 -31.42
CA ASN A 667 39.61 1.33 -30.71
C ASN A 667 38.21 1.95 -30.94
N MET A 668 37.19 1.11 -31.14
CA MET A 668 35.81 1.54 -31.30
C MET A 668 34.93 1.01 -30.16
N THR A 669 34.08 1.89 -29.63
CA THR A 669 32.95 1.53 -28.78
C THR A 669 31.71 1.40 -29.65
N TYR A 670 30.94 0.35 -29.42
CA TYR A 670 29.67 0.11 -30.12
C TYR A 670 28.53 0.43 -29.17
N ARG A 671 27.48 1.02 -29.73
CA ARG A 671 26.23 1.29 -29.01
C ARG A 671 25.06 0.77 -29.82
N VAL A 672 24.17 0.07 -29.12
CA VAL A 672 22.93 -0.46 -29.66
C VAL A 672 21.80 0.08 -28.83
N ASP A 673 20.94 0.87 -29.45
CA ASP A 673 19.78 1.47 -28.80
C ASP A 673 18.51 1.12 -29.58
N THR A 674 17.42 0.90 -28.86
CA THR A 674 16.10 0.74 -29.46
C THR A 674 15.26 2.01 -29.35
N CYS A 675 15.90 3.18 -29.19
CA CYS A 675 15.22 4.46 -29.02
C CYS A 675 14.80 4.98 -30.39
N SER A 676 13.56 4.64 -30.78
CA SER A 676 13.02 4.96 -32.10
C SER A 676 11.53 5.25 -32.01
N ASN A 677 11.01 6.08 -32.91
CA ASN A 677 9.56 6.30 -33.07
C ASN A 677 8.77 5.02 -33.37
N GLU A 678 9.45 3.96 -33.83
CA GLU A 678 8.85 2.66 -34.09
C GLU A 678 8.75 1.79 -32.83
N THR A 679 9.50 2.12 -31.78
CA THR A 679 9.52 1.39 -30.52
C THR A 679 8.37 1.84 -29.64
N LYS A 680 7.38 0.96 -29.45
CA LYS A 680 6.14 1.25 -28.71
C LYS A 680 6.24 1.03 -27.19
N PHE A 681 7.44 0.76 -26.68
CA PHE A 681 7.72 0.45 -25.27
C PHE A 681 8.92 1.22 -24.75
N ARG A 682 9.23 1.07 -23.46
CA ARG A 682 10.50 1.54 -22.89
C ARG A 682 11.65 0.92 -23.69
N TYR A 683 12.56 1.75 -24.17
CA TYR A 683 13.68 1.34 -25.01
C TYR A 683 14.84 0.79 -24.18
N GLY A 684 15.66 -0.06 -24.78
CA GLY A 684 16.94 -0.50 -24.22
C GLY A 684 18.10 0.24 -24.88
N ASP A 685 19.17 0.46 -24.11
CA ASP A 685 20.44 1.01 -24.57
C ASP A 685 21.58 0.19 -23.96
N ILE A 686 22.53 -0.23 -24.80
CA ILE A 686 23.78 -0.82 -24.33
C ILE A 686 24.96 -0.23 -25.11
N SER A 687 26.07 -0.01 -24.41
CA SER A 687 27.33 0.41 -25.01
C SER A 687 28.48 -0.45 -24.49
N TRP A 688 29.41 -0.84 -25.36
CA TRP A 688 30.58 -1.63 -24.96
C TRP A 688 31.80 -1.37 -25.84
N LYS A 689 33.00 -1.51 -25.26
CA LYS A 689 34.28 -1.46 -25.96
C LYS A 689 34.51 -2.76 -26.72
N ALA A 690 34.64 -2.69 -28.05
CA ALA A 690 34.80 -3.89 -28.86
C ALA A 690 36.27 -4.28 -29.05
N GLU A 691 36.53 -5.59 -29.00
CA GLU A 691 37.82 -6.19 -29.34
C GLU A 691 37.94 -6.38 -30.85
N GLU A 692 39.08 -5.99 -31.43
CA GLU A 692 39.32 -6.11 -32.87
C GLU A 692 39.16 -7.57 -33.33
N GLY A 693 38.33 -7.78 -34.35
CA GLY A 693 38.10 -9.09 -34.96
C GLY A 693 37.21 -10.03 -34.15
N ARG A 694 36.71 -9.62 -32.98
CA ARG A 694 35.74 -10.38 -32.19
C ARG A 694 34.32 -10.16 -32.71
N LEU A 695 33.57 -11.25 -32.86
CA LEU A 695 32.15 -11.22 -33.23
C LEU A 695 31.29 -11.16 -31.96
N TYR A 696 30.43 -10.15 -31.88
CA TYR A 696 29.45 -9.96 -30.82
C TYR A 696 28.07 -10.38 -31.33
N SER A 697 27.31 -11.11 -30.52
CA SER A 697 25.92 -11.47 -30.80
C SER A 697 25.02 -10.69 -29.85
N ILE A 698 24.00 -10.03 -30.40
CA ILE A 698 23.10 -9.13 -29.69
C ILE A 698 21.70 -9.72 -29.81
N LYS A 699 21.09 -10.03 -28.67
CA LYS A 699 19.69 -10.46 -28.58
C LYS A 699 18.84 -9.26 -28.21
N ILE A 700 17.82 -8.98 -29.01
CA ILE A 700 16.81 -7.95 -28.71
C ILE A 700 15.53 -8.67 -28.31
N HIS A 701 15.10 -8.47 -27.07
CA HIS A 701 13.91 -9.08 -26.50
C HIS A 701 13.19 -8.06 -25.60
N GLY A 702 11.91 -8.30 -25.30
CA GLY A 702 11.21 -7.48 -24.33
C GLY A 702 11.55 -7.85 -22.88
N TYR A 703 11.44 -6.85 -22.01
CA TYR A 703 11.44 -7.01 -20.56
C TYR A 703 10.14 -7.70 -20.11
N ASN A 704 10.21 -8.58 -19.11
CA ASN A 704 9.09 -9.41 -18.64
C ASN A 704 8.32 -10.10 -19.80
N LEU A 705 9.10 -10.69 -20.70
CA LEU A 705 8.66 -11.42 -21.89
C LEU A 705 7.92 -10.60 -22.96
N ASN A 706 7.61 -9.31 -22.75
CA ASN A 706 6.84 -8.48 -23.69
C ASN A 706 7.29 -8.60 -25.16
N SER A 707 6.34 -8.45 -26.09
CA SER A 707 6.62 -8.48 -27.54
C SER A 707 5.96 -7.33 -28.30
N GLY A 708 6.59 -6.93 -29.41
CA GLY A 708 6.05 -5.92 -30.32
C GLY A 708 7.08 -5.35 -31.28
N ASP A 709 6.67 -4.29 -31.99
CA ASP A 709 7.52 -3.61 -32.97
C ASP A 709 8.57 -2.74 -32.28
N PHE A 710 9.77 -2.71 -32.85
CA PHE A 710 10.87 -1.86 -32.40
C PHE A 710 11.73 -1.37 -33.56
N GLY A 711 12.31 -0.19 -33.38
CA GLY A 711 13.43 0.28 -34.19
C GLY A 711 14.74 0.10 -33.41
N VAL A 712 15.73 -0.57 -33.98
CA VAL A 712 17.07 -0.69 -33.40
C VAL A 712 18.11 0.06 -34.23
N THR A 713 18.96 0.84 -33.57
CA THR A 713 20.06 1.58 -34.19
C THR A 713 21.40 1.01 -33.72
N PHE A 714 22.27 0.70 -34.67
CA PHE A 714 23.66 0.32 -34.40
C PHE A 714 24.56 1.50 -34.70
N SER A 715 25.25 1.98 -33.66
CA SER A 715 26.17 3.11 -33.72
C SER A 715 27.55 2.74 -33.18
N SER A 716 28.55 3.54 -33.52
CA SER A 716 29.90 3.36 -33.01
C SER A 716 30.59 4.71 -32.85
N PHE A 717 31.35 4.87 -31.77
CA PHE A 717 32.09 6.09 -31.46
C PHE A 717 33.45 5.74 -30.85
N VAL A 718 34.33 6.74 -30.80
CA VAL A 718 35.60 6.66 -30.08
C VAL A 718 35.38 7.32 -28.72
N PRO A 719 35.59 6.61 -27.60
CA PRO A 719 35.38 7.19 -26.27
C PRO A 719 36.42 8.28 -25.97
N PRO A 720 36.10 9.25 -25.09
CA PRO A 720 37.07 10.21 -24.56
C PRO A 720 38.29 9.53 -23.93
N ASP A 721 39.44 10.20 -23.95
CA ASP A 721 40.68 9.64 -23.37
C ASP A 721 40.54 9.32 -21.87
N ASN A 722 39.66 10.03 -21.16
CA ASN A 722 39.38 9.87 -19.73
C ASN A 722 38.10 9.10 -19.42
N ASP A 723 37.65 8.28 -20.37
CA ASP A 723 36.55 7.33 -20.20
C ASP A 723 36.93 6.14 -19.30
N ASP A 724 38.22 5.83 -19.16
CA ASP A 724 38.70 4.79 -18.23
C ASP A 724 39.50 5.44 -17.09
N CYS A 725 39.47 4.88 -15.87
CA CYS A 725 40.24 5.37 -14.71
C CYS A 725 41.73 5.65 -15.01
N SER A 726 42.36 4.81 -15.84
CA SER A 726 43.78 4.96 -16.20
C SER A 726 44.07 6.22 -17.04
N GLY A 727 43.05 6.69 -17.77
CA GLY A 727 43.07 7.90 -18.59
C GLY A 727 42.64 9.16 -17.84
N GLY A 728 42.35 9.07 -16.53
CA GLY A 728 41.82 10.17 -15.74
C GLY A 728 42.62 11.47 -15.86
N VAL A 729 41.94 12.58 -16.13
CA VAL A 729 42.58 13.88 -16.34
C VAL A 729 42.99 14.48 -15.00
N VAL A 730 44.26 14.88 -14.87
CA VAL A 730 44.74 15.57 -13.66
C VAL A 730 44.17 16.99 -13.60
N ILE A 731 43.41 17.28 -12.56
CA ILE A 731 42.84 18.60 -12.27
C ILE A 731 43.40 19.15 -10.95
N ARG A 732 43.27 20.45 -10.75
CA ARG A 732 43.70 21.15 -9.54
C ARG A 732 42.53 21.95 -8.98
N PRO A 733 42.37 22.00 -7.65
CA PRO A 733 41.41 22.90 -7.04
C PRO A 733 41.62 24.35 -7.49
N GLY A 734 40.52 25.05 -7.74
CA GLY A 734 40.52 26.40 -8.28
C GLY A 734 39.12 27.00 -8.35
N ASN A 735 39.04 28.29 -8.65
CA ASN A 735 37.76 29.00 -8.68
C ASN A 735 37.05 28.91 -10.05
N ASP A 736 37.69 28.27 -11.04
CA ASP A 736 37.17 28.11 -12.40
C ASP A 736 36.32 26.84 -12.50
N THR A 737 35.19 26.93 -13.21
CA THR A 737 34.36 25.76 -13.54
C THR A 737 34.96 25.02 -14.74
N ILE A 738 35.13 23.71 -14.58
CA ILE A 738 35.56 22.78 -15.63
C ILE A 738 34.31 22.28 -16.35
N VAL A 739 34.21 22.56 -17.66
CA VAL A 739 33.13 22.03 -18.49
C VAL A 739 33.56 20.70 -19.08
N LEU A 740 32.77 19.66 -18.86
CA LEU A 740 33.00 18.30 -19.36
C LEU A 740 31.72 17.75 -20.00
N SER A 741 31.88 16.76 -20.88
CA SER A 741 30.78 16.19 -21.65
C SER A 741 30.78 14.67 -21.50
N THR A 742 29.69 14.09 -20.99
CA THR A 742 29.53 12.62 -20.96
C THR A 742 29.16 12.05 -22.32
N LYS A 743 29.06 12.90 -23.35
CA LYS A 743 28.74 12.47 -24.71
C LYS A 743 29.86 11.63 -25.30
N GLY A 744 29.57 10.34 -25.53
CA GLY A 744 30.55 9.38 -26.02
C GLY A 744 31.37 8.73 -24.91
N ALA A 745 31.09 9.02 -23.65
CA ALA A 745 31.58 8.23 -22.53
C ALA A 745 30.81 6.90 -22.43
N THR A 746 31.38 5.93 -21.72
CA THR A 746 30.77 4.65 -21.40
C THR A 746 30.49 4.55 -19.89
N SER A 747 29.66 3.59 -19.52
CA SER A 747 29.43 3.26 -18.11
C SER A 747 30.55 2.35 -17.63
N ASP A 748 31.12 2.69 -16.48
CA ASP A 748 32.18 1.92 -15.83
C ASP A 748 31.65 1.21 -14.59
N VAL A 749 31.84 -0.12 -14.57
CA VAL A 749 31.55 -0.92 -13.38
C VAL A 749 32.78 -0.88 -12.45
N VAL A 750 32.69 -0.11 -11.36
CA VAL A 750 33.74 -0.05 -10.33
C VAL A 750 33.50 -1.15 -9.29
N VAL A 751 34.33 -2.20 -9.31
CA VAL A 751 34.26 -3.30 -8.34
C VAL A 751 34.82 -2.83 -6.99
N GLY A 752 33.98 -2.80 -5.94
CA GLY A 752 34.33 -2.24 -4.61
C GLY A 752 33.80 -0.82 -4.36
N ALA A 753 32.71 -0.45 -5.04
CA ALA A 753 32.10 0.88 -5.05
C ALA A 753 31.74 1.40 -3.64
N CYS A 754 31.68 2.72 -3.51
CA CYS A 754 30.81 3.33 -2.51
C CYS A 754 29.38 2.79 -2.76
N ASP A 755 28.61 2.40 -1.74
CA ASP A 755 27.28 1.76 -1.87
C ASP A 755 26.21 2.68 -2.50
N VAL A 756 26.43 3.13 -3.74
CA VAL A 756 25.55 4.02 -4.50
C VAL A 756 24.61 3.16 -5.34
N TYR A 757 23.32 3.25 -5.04
CA TYR A 757 22.27 2.36 -5.57
C TYR A 757 21.98 2.50 -7.08
N TYR A 758 22.58 3.46 -7.80
CA TYR A 758 22.20 3.79 -9.19
C TYR A 758 23.37 4.28 -10.08
N SER A 759 24.43 3.50 -10.25
CA SER A 759 25.66 3.94 -10.97
C SER A 759 25.88 3.34 -12.37
N ASP A 760 24.82 3.15 -13.16
CA ASP A 760 24.93 2.54 -14.51
C ASP A 760 25.11 3.56 -15.65
N GLY A 761 25.22 4.85 -15.36
CA GLY A 761 25.32 5.89 -16.39
C GLY A 761 26.73 6.10 -16.97
N PRO A 762 26.87 6.80 -18.11
CA PRO A 762 28.18 7.19 -18.65
C PRO A 762 28.94 8.14 -17.71
N GLY A 763 30.24 7.91 -17.54
CA GLY A 763 31.05 8.70 -16.60
C GLY A 763 32.44 9.04 -17.11
N LEU A 764 33.07 10.02 -16.46
CA LEU A 764 34.43 10.48 -16.79
C LEU A 764 35.32 10.51 -15.55
N TRP A 765 36.58 10.13 -15.74
CA TRP A 765 37.57 10.07 -14.68
C TRP A 765 38.46 11.30 -14.62
N TYR A 766 38.71 11.75 -13.39
CA TYR A 766 39.61 12.85 -13.07
C TYR A 766 40.52 12.46 -11.91
N ARG A 767 41.67 13.12 -11.79
CA ARG A 767 42.68 12.85 -10.77
C ARG A 767 43.07 14.11 -10.03
N ILE A 768 43.17 14.01 -8.71
CA ILE A 768 43.64 15.10 -7.84
C ILE A 768 44.78 14.57 -6.96
N ILE A 769 45.82 15.39 -6.80
CA ILE A 769 46.90 15.15 -5.83
C ILE A 769 46.63 16.04 -4.63
N GLY A 770 46.41 15.45 -3.47
CA GLY A 770 46.11 16.17 -2.23
C GLY A 770 47.25 17.06 -1.78
N GLN A 771 46.90 18.16 -1.12
CA GLN A 771 47.84 19.13 -0.54
C GLN A 771 47.78 19.16 1.00
N GLY A 772 47.04 18.24 1.63
CA GLY A 772 46.85 18.20 3.09
C GLY A 772 45.66 19.02 3.57
N THR A 773 44.68 19.24 2.70
CA THR A 773 43.56 20.18 2.81
C THR A 773 42.26 19.47 2.38
N ALA A 774 41.12 20.00 2.83
CA ALA A 774 39.82 19.49 2.40
C ALA A 774 39.49 19.97 0.98
N ILE A 775 38.86 19.09 0.20
CA ILE A 775 38.45 19.33 -1.17
C ILE A 775 36.94 19.13 -1.28
N LEU A 776 36.26 20.15 -1.80
CA LEU A 776 34.87 20.08 -2.24
C LEU A 776 34.85 19.96 -3.77
N ALA A 777 34.27 18.88 -4.28
CA ALA A 777 33.96 18.70 -5.69
C ALA A 777 32.44 18.74 -5.87
N SER A 778 31.96 19.63 -6.72
CA SER A 778 30.52 19.83 -6.95
C SER A 778 30.23 20.05 -8.42
N THR A 779 29.16 19.44 -8.93
CA THR A 779 28.61 19.71 -10.26
C THR A 779 27.49 20.76 -10.23
N CYS A 780 27.29 21.44 -9.10
CA CYS A 780 26.37 22.57 -9.01
C CYS A 780 26.85 23.73 -9.88
N SER A 781 26.26 23.84 -11.06
CA SER A 781 26.63 24.80 -12.08
C SER A 781 25.47 25.03 -13.07
N PRO A 782 25.29 26.27 -13.57
CA PRO A 782 24.34 26.55 -14.66
C PRO A 782 24.72 25.88 -15.99
N LEU A 783 25.88 25.23 -16.06
CA LEU A 783 26.35 24.47 -17.22
C LEU A 783 26.02 22.98 -17.14
N THR A 784 25.46 22.51 -16.02
CA THR A 784 25.08 21.11 -15.84
C THR A 784 23.68 20.89 -16.42
N GLU A 785 23.60 20.04 -17.45
CA GLU A 785 22.39 19.76 -18.24
C GLU A 785 21.72 18.42 -17.91
N VAL A 786 22.40 17.57 -17.13
CA VAL A 786 21.97 16.21 -16.80
C VAL A 786 22.13 15.96 -15.32
N ASP A 787 21.34 15.05 -14.78
CA ASP A 787 21.48 14.63 -13.39
C ASP A 787 22.85 13.97 -13.20
N THR A 788 23.54 14.30 -12.11
CA THR A 788 24.93 13.88 -11.89
C THR A 788 25.16 13.27 -10.53
N SER A 789 26.14 12.37 -10.47
CA SER A 789 26.69 11.83 -9.22
C SER A 789 28.22 11.96 -9.23
N ILE A 790 28.81 12.10 -8.03
CA ILE A 790 30.27 12.16 -7.85
C ILE A 790 30.69 11.08 -6.86
N SER A 791 31.69 10.28 -7.24
CA SER A 791 32.35 9.33 -6.35
C SER A 791 33.85 9.60 -6.29
N VAL A 792 34.45 9.45 -5.10
CA VAL A 792 35.87 9.69 -4.84
C VAL A 792 36.52 8.43 -4.35
N TYR A 793 37.62 8.06 -5.01
CA TYR A 793 38.40 6.87 -4.71
C TYR A 793 39.87 7.19 -4.44
N THR A 794 40.57 6.25 -3.81
CA THR A 794 42.04 6.22 -3.75
C THR A 794 42.56 4.83 -4.13
N GLY A 795 43.89 4.66 -4.24
CA GLY A 795 44.52 3.38 -4.59
C GLY A 795 44.97 3.35 -6.05
N SER A 796 44.66 2.27 -6.76
CA SER A 796 45.00 2.10 -8.18
C SER A 796 43.78 1.66 -8.97
N CYS A 797 43.70 1.92 -10.28
CA CYS A 797 42.51 1.59 -11.08
C CYS A 797 42.10 0.10 -11.09
N GLY A 798 42.97 -0.82 -10.63
CA GLY A 798 42.62 -2.24 -10.45
C GLY A 798 42.30 -2.64 -9.01
N ASP A 799 42.38 -1.70 -8.07
CA ASP A 799 42.20 -1.87 -6.62
C ASP A 799 41.86 -0.49 -6.01
N LEU A 800 40.68 0.03 -6.36
CA LEU A 800 40.18 1.32 -5.89
C LEU A 800 39.49 1.13 -4.54
N SER A 801 39.76 2.04 -3.60
CA SER A 801 39.08 2.13 -2.31
C SER A 801 38.20 3.37 -2.29
N CYS A 802 36.91 3.20 -2.00
CA CYS A 802 35.99 4.31 -1.78
C CYS A 802 36.49 5.22 -0.65
N ILE A 803 36.39 6.53 -0.86
CA ILE A 803 36.62 7.57 0.16
C ILE A 803 35.27 8.19 0.56
N THR A 804 34.51 8.64 -0.45
CA THR A 804 33.17 9.21 -0.27
C THR A 804 32.45 9.20 -1.61
N ALA A 805 31.12 9.22 -1.57
CA ALA A 805 30.29 9.44 -2.74
C ALA A 805 29.05 10.20 -2.32
N ASP A 806 28.46 10.90 -3.29
CA ASP A 806 27.17 11.53 -3.08
C ASP A 806 26.03 10.51 -3.20
N TYR A 807 25.18 10.45 -2.19
CA TYR A 807 24.03 9.54 -2.13
C TYR A 807 22.78 10.29 -2.61
N ILE A 808 22.59 10.36 -3.93
CA ILE A 808 21.38 10.96 -4.50
C ILE A 808 20.40 9.84 -4.87
N THR A 809 19.26 9.81 -4.17
CA THR A 809 18.04 9.19 -4.70
C THR A 809 17.45 10.16 -5.73
N ALA A 810 17.21 9.69 -6.95
CA ALA A 810 16.85 10.49 -8.13
C ALA A 810 15.55 11.34 -8.02
N ASP A 811 14.87 11.35 -6.86
CA ASP A 811 13.57 11.99 -6.65
C ASP A 811 13.61 13.26 -5.77
N ILE A 812 14.78 13.64 -5.21
CA ILE A 812 14.88 14.87 -4.41
C ILE A 812 15.68 15.92 -5.21
N PRO A 813 15.03 16.98 -5.73
CA PRO A 813 15.76 18.09 -6.32
C PRO A 813 16.63 18.73 -5.25
N ASP A 814 17.93 18.86 -5.53
CA ASP A 814 18.88 19.60 -4.69
C ASP A 814 18.37 21.04 -4.52
N SER A 815 17.78 21.33 -3.36
CA SER A 815 17.16 22.62 -3.06
C SER A 815 18.16 23.77 -3.00
N ASP A 816 19.46 23.46 -2.88
CA ASP A 816 20.54 24.43 -2.71
C ASP A 816 21.18 24.85 -4.04
N CYS A 817 21.08 24.04 -5.09
CA CYS A 817 21.57 24.39 -6.42
C CYS A 817 20.50 25.05 -7.31
N GLN A 818 20.03 26.25 -6.94
CA GLN A 818 19.05 27.00 -7.74
C GLN A 818 19.55 27.49 -9.11
N GLU A 819 20.82 27.29 -9.42
CA GLU A 819 21.45 27.71 -10.66
C GLU A 819 21.44 26.64 -11.75
N SER A 820 21.19 25.36 -11.42
CA SER A 820 21.09 24.26 -12.38
C SER A 820 19.63 23.86 -12.66
N GLY A 821 19.37 23.37 -13.86
CA GLY A 821 18.07 22.77 -14.23
C GLY A 821 18.02 21.26 -14.01
N ALA A 822 19.07 20.66 -13.45
CA ALA A 822 19.25 19.22 -13.23
C ALA A 822 19.68 18.94 -11.79
N VAL A 823 19.58 17.68 -11.35
CA VAL A 823 20.03 17.24 -10.03
C VAL A 823 21.56 17.18 -9.99
N THR A 824 22.19 17.92 -9.09
CA THR A 824 23.65 18.06 -9.05
C THR A 824 24.27 17.27 -7.90
N GLY A 825 25.46 16.71 -8.14
CA GLY A 825 26.22 15.98 -7.15
C GLY A 825 27.27 16.84 -6.44
N SER A 826 27.52 16.58 -5.16
CA SER A 826 28.52 17.27 -4.35
C SER A 826 29.16 16.36 -3.31
N VAL A 827 30.49 16.40 -3.20
CA VAL A 827 31.25 15.61 -2.23
C VAL A 827 32.37 16.43 -1.60
N THR A 828 32.57 16.24 -0.30
CA THR A 828 33.67 16.83 0.47
C THR A 828 34.55 15.73 1.06
N PHE A 829 35.87 15.83 0.90
CA PHE A 829 36.82 14.87 1.47
C PHE A 829 38.18 15.48 1.80
N LEU A 830 38.90 14.90 2.76
CA LEU A 830 40.27 15.29 3.09
C LEU A 830 41.29 14.66 2.14
N ALA A 831 42.03 15.51 1.42
CA ALA A 831 43.06 15.07 0.50
C ALA A 831 44.45 15.13 1.16
N GLN A 832 44.97 13.97 1.57
CA GLN A 832 46.30 13.83 2.19
C GLN A 832 47.40 14.37 1.27
N GLU A 833 48.35 15.11 1.85
CA GLU A 833 49.45 15.72 1.09
C GLU A 833 50.22 14.67 0.28
N GLY A 834 50.29 14.86 -1.03
CA GLY A 834 50.99 13.99 -1.97
C GLY A 834 50.28 12.66 -2.28
N LYS A 835 49.10 12.41 -1.73
CA LYS A 835 48.27 11.24 -2.05
C LYS A 835 47.38 11.53 -3.27
N GLU A 836 47.19 10.53 -4.11
CA GLU A 836 46.35 10.63 -5.30
C GLU A 836 44.94 10.12 -5.04
N TYR A 837 43.97 10.86 -5.59
CA TYR A 837 42.54 10.61 -5.52
C TYR A 837 41.97 10.60 -6.94
N PHE A 838 41.01 9.70 -7.17
CA PHE A 838 40.29 9.56 -8.44
C PHE A 838 38.85 10.03 -8.23
N LEU A 839 38.41 10.99 -9.04
CA LEU A 839 37.04 11.48 -9.06
C LEU A 839 36.35 10.85 -10.27
N PHE A 840 35.24 10.18 -10.03
CA PHE A 840 34.37 9.65 -11.07
C PHE A 840 33.09 10.47 -11.09
N ILE A 841 32.87 11.19 -12.19
CA ILE A 841 31.71 12.06 -12.40
C ILE A 841 30.83 11.36 -13.43
N GLN A 842 29.62 11.00 -13.01
CA GLN A 842 28.71 10.18 -13.81
C GLN A 842 27.38 10.90 -14.01
N SER A 843 26.73 10.69 -15.15
CA SER A 843 25.34 11.10 -15.35
C SER A 843 24.37 10.01 -14.91
N SER A 844 23.18 10.37 -14.45
CA SER A 844 22.16 9.39 -14.05
C SER A 844 21.35 8.87 -15.25
N GLY A 845 20.85 7.63 -15.14
CA GLY A 845 19.84 7.08 -16.05
C GLY A 845 20.26 6.90 -17.52
N GLY A 846 21.56 6.85 -17.81
CA GLY A 846 22.06 6.69 -19.19
C GLY A 846 21.95 7.95 -20.07
N VAL A 847 21.52 9.07 -19.50
CA VAL A 847 21.45 10.36 -20.20
C VAL A 847 22.86 10.92 -20.37
N VAL A 848 23.14 11.60 -21.48
CA VAL A 848 24.44 12.24 -21.73
C VAL A 848 24.27 13.72 -22.01
N GLY A 849 25.20 14.55 -21.53
CA GLY A 849 25.15 16.00 -21.68
C GLY A 849 26.39 16.70 -21.17
N GLU A 850 26.34 18.03 -21.15
CA GLU A 850 27.40 18.85 -20.55
C GLU A 850 27.23 18.95 -19.02
N ILE A 851 28.34 18.97 -18.30
CA ILE A 851 28.43 19.04 -16.83
C ILE A 851 29.44 20.11 -16.45
N GLY A 852 29.07 21.00 -15.53
CA GLY A 852 29.98 21.99 -14.95
C GLY A 852 30.55 21.52 -13.61
N LEU A 853 31.79 21.03 -13.59
CA LEU A 853 32.47 20.60 -12.37
C LEU A 853 33.26 21.76 -11.73
N LYS A 854 33.00 22.05 -10.46
CA LYS A 854 33.75 22.99 -9.64
C LYS A 854 34.49 22.22 -8.54
N VAL A 855 35.79 22.45 -8.42
CA VAL A 855 36.63 21.81 -7.39
C VAL A 855 37.31 22.90 -6.57
N THR A 856 36.93 23.03 -5.30
CA THR A 856 37.47 24.03 -4.38
C THR A 856 38.22 23.37 -3.24
N GLU A 857 39.23 24.07 -2.72
CA GLU A 857 40.07 23.61 -1.62
C GLU A 857 40.02 24.62 -0.48
N PHE A 858 39.95 24.12 0.75
CA PHE A 858 39.92 24.94 1.96
C PHE A 858 40.78 24.31 3.06
N GLU A 859 41.30 25.16 3.95
CA GLU A 859 42.05 24.69 5.11
C GLU A 859 41.09 23.96 6.06
N THR A 860 41.55 22.83 6.60
CA THR A 860 40.76 21.99 7.52
C THR A 860 40.45 22.75 8.80
N PHE A 861 39.18 22.74 9.21
CA PHE A 861 38.80 23.20 10.56
C PHE A 861 39.24 22.15 11.59
N GLU A 862 39.71 22.56 12.77
CA GLU A 862 40.14 21.60 13.82
C GLU A 862 38.98 20.66 14.24
N MET A 863 37.72 21.09 14.13
CA MET A 863 36.51 20.36 14.57
C MET A 863 35.99 19.31 13.57
N ASP A 864 36.58 19.18 12.39
CA ASP A 864 36.07 18.33 11.30
C ASP A 864 36.40 16.84 11.48
N PHE A 865 37.23 16.49 12.47
CA PHE A 865 37.64 15.11 12.73
C PHE A 865 37.66 14.78 14.22
N CYS A 866 37.39 13.52 14.56
CA CYS A 866 37.48 13.03 15.93
C CYS A 866 38.84 13.35 16.60
N GLU A 867 39.97 13.20 15.88
CA GLU A 867 41.31 13.49 16.44
C GLU A 867 41.57 14.99 16.69
N GLY A 868 40.80 15.88 16.06
CA GLY A 868 40.87 17.33 16.21
C GLY A 868 39.78 17.92 17.10
N ALA A 869 38.92 17.08 17.68
CA ALA A 869 37.72 17.48 18.38
C ALA A 869 37.96 18.59 19.43
N THR A 870 37.22 19.69 19.29
CA THR A 870 37.42 20.88 20.12
C THR A 870 36.88 20.69 21.53
N LYS A 871 37.67 21.05 22.55
CA LYS A 871 37.25 20.93 23.94
C LYS A 871 36.20 22.00 24.31
N VAL A 872 35.09 21.56 24.88
CA VAL A 872 34.01 22.41 25.41
C VAL A 872 34.18 22.59 26.92
N GLU A 873 33.98 23.82 27.42
CA GLU A 873 33.97 24.10 28.86
C GLU A 873 32.59 23.80 29.47
N ILE A 874 32.58 23.12 30.60
CA ILE A 874 31.36 22.81 31.35
C ILE A 874 30.87 24.05 32.08
N ASP A 875 29.56 24.31 32.02
CA ASP A 875 28.91 25.54 32.53
C ASP A 875 29.52 26.83 31.94
N GLY A 876 30.07 26.71 30.72
CA GLY A 876 30.59 27.82 29.93
C GLY A 876 29.52 28.55 29.12
N ASP A 877 29.93 29.60 28.41
CA ASP A 877 29.07 30.26 27.42
C ASP A 877 28.79 29.30 26.24
N GLU A 878 27.63 29.45 25.57
CA GLU A 878 27.33 28.71 24.33
C GLU A 878 28.39 28.98 23.26
N ILE A 879 28.87 27.92 22.59
CA ILE A 879 29.82 28.02 21.47
C ILE A 879 29.08 27.92 20.14
N SER A 880 29.52 28.66 19.13
CA SER A 880 29.00 28.53 17.77
C SER A 880 29.83 27.52 16.96
N GLY A 881 29.15 26.64 16.24
CA GLY A 881 29.71 25.68 15.30
C GLY A 881 29.00 25.73 13.94
N THR A 882 29.49 24.97 12.96
CA THR A 882 28.84 24.81 11.66
C THR A 882 29.21 23.47 11.03
N THR A 883 28.27 22.83 10.34
CA THR A 883 28.49 21.65 9.49
C THR A 883 28.73 22.02 8.03
N VAL A 884 28.65 23.30 7.66
CA VAL A 884 28.87 23.76 6.29
C VAL A 884 30.32 23.51 5.89
N GLY A 885 30.52 22.65 4.89
CA GLY A 885 31.85 22.27 4.40
C GLY A 885 32.57 21.25 5.29
N ALA A 886 31.89 20.66 6.28
CA ALA A 886 32.42 19.53 7.03
C ALA A 886 32.48 18.28 6.14
N SER A 887 33.48 17.44 6.39
CA SER A 887 33.61 16.12 5.78
C SER A 887 32.81 15.08 6.58
N SER A 888 32.72 13.85 6.04
CA SER A 888 32.20 12.71 6.80
C SER A 888 33.37 11.87 7.29
N ASP A 889 33.40 11.56 8.58
CA ASP A 889 34.41 10.68 9.18
C ASP A 889 34.08 9.19 8.96
N ASN A 890 32.83 8.86 8.60
CA ASN A 890 32.29 7.52 8.31
C ASN A 890 32.85 6.40 9.21
N ARG A 891 32.80 6.59 10.53
CA ARG A 891 33.29 5.63 11.53
C ARG A 891 32.15 4.80 12.09
N GLU A 892 32.45 3.55 12.41
CA GLU A 892 31.55 2.69 13.19
C GLU A 892 31.52 3.19 14.65
N THR A 893 30.43 3.85 15.03
CA THR A 893 30.27 4.48 16.35
C THR A 893 29.32 3.71 17.28
N GLY A 894 28.56 2.75 16.74
CA GLY A 894 27.49 2.05 17.45
C GLY A 894 26.24 2.90 17.73
N CYS A 895 26.24 4.18 17.35
CA CYS A 895 25.05 5.02 17.31
C CYS A 895 24.36 4.82 15.95
N TRP A 896 23.02 4.92 15.88
CA TRP A 896 22.28 4.96 14.60
C TRP A 896 22.55 6.29 13.88
N LEU A 897 23.70 6.37 13.20
CA LEU A 897 24.14 7.54 12.44
C LEU A 897 23.96 7.31 10.94
N GLY A 898 23.79 8.40 10.20
CA GLY A 898 23.85 8.34 8.75
C GLY A 898 25.29 8.11 8.28
N THR A 899 25.47 7.20 7.33
CA THR A 899 26.74 6.97 6.63
C THR A 899 27.02 8.09 5.63
N TYR A 900 28.28 8.55 5.54
CA TYR A 900 28.74 9.57 4.59
C TYR A 900 28.13 10.99 4.75
N LEU A 901 27.59 11.33 5.91
CA LEU A 901 27.03 12.66 6.18
C LEU A 901 28.06 13.63 6.80
N PRO A 902 28.00 14.94 6.50
CA PRO A 902 28.85 15.96 7.11
C PRO A 902 28.74 15.96 8.64
N ASP A 903 29.88 15.91 9.33
CA ASP A 903 29.94 15.79 10.78
C ASP A 903 31.04 16.65 11.42
N VAL A 904 30.84 17.05 12.68
CA VAL A 904 31.83 17.80 13.46
C VAL A 904 31.90 17.32 14.91
N TRP A 905 33.11 17.37 15.48
CA TRP A 905 33.47 16.72 16.73
C TRP A 905 33.91 17.71 17.82
N TYR A 906 33.45 17.42 19.03
CA TYR A 906 33.81 18.12 20.25
C TYR A 906 34.19 17.14 21.35
N THR A 907 34.93 17.60 22.36
CA THR A 907 35.25 16.81 23.56
C THR A 907 34.85 17.52 24.85
N VAL A 908 34.46 16.74 25.85
CA VAL A 908 34.22 17.24 27.20
C VAL A 908 34.84 16.29 28.23
N GLN A 909 35.33 16.85 29.34
CA GLN A 909 35.94 16.07 30.42
C GLN A 909 34.91 15.85 31.53
N GLY A 910 34.62 14.58 31.86
CA GLY A 910 33.63 14.22 32.86
C GLY A 910 33.95 14.76 34.26
N THR A 911 32.91 15.13 34.99
CA THR A 911 33.00 15.72 36.34
C THR A 911 32.68 14.72 37.45
N GLY A 912 32.16 13.53 37.11
CA GLY A 912 31.56 12.63 38.08
C GLY A 912 30.05 12.86 38.27
N ASP A 913 29.51 13.94 37.68
CA ASP A 913 28.09 14.30 37.71
C ASP A 913 27.45 14.10 36.32
N VAL A 914 26.13 14.30 36.23
CA VAL A 914 25.39 14.26 34.96
C VAL A 914 25.72 15.51 34.13
N LEU A 915 26.13 15.29 32.88
CA LEU A 915 26.35 16.34 31.89
C LEU A 915 25.23 16.33 30.86
N TRP A 916 24.82 17.52 30.44
CA TRP A 916 23.85 17.74 29.36
C TRP A 916 24.54 18.45 28.20
N ALA A 917 24.74 17.75 27.10
CA ALA A 917 25.18 18.36 25.84
C ALA A 917 23.95 18.81 25.06
N THR A 918 23.81 20.11 24.81
CA THR A 918 22.68 20.71 24.10
C THR A 918 23.16 21.42 22.86
N ALA A 919 22.64 21.05 21.69
CA ALA A 919 22.86 21.76 20.44
C ALA A 919 21.54 22.29 19.87
N CYS A 920 21.62 23.43 19.19
CA CYS A 920 20.48 24.08 18.54
C CYS A 920 20.88 24.69 17.19
N SER A 921 20.04 24.52 16.17
CA SER A 921 20.14 25.16 14.87
C SER A 921 18.77 25.64 14.40
N ASN A 922 18.74 26.79 13.73
CA ASN A 922 17.58 27.30 13.01
C ASN A 922 17.76 27.21 11.48
N GLU A 923 18.85 26.59 11.03
CA GLU A 923 19.25 26.51 9.62
C GLU A 923 19.07 25.11 9.06
N PHE A 924 19.22 24.05 9.86
CA PHE A 924 19.13 22.67 9.41
C PHE A 924 18.75 21.70 10.54
N ASN A 925 18.23 20.54 10.15
CA ASN A 925 17.97 19.42 11.05
C ASN A 925 19.25 18.61 11.25
N PHE A 926 19.51 18.15 12.46
CA PHE A 926 20.76 17.45 12.79
C PHE A 926 20.56 16.38 13.86
N SER A 927 21.57 15.53 13.98
CA SER A 927 21.72 14.55 15.04
C SER A 927 22.88 14.96 15.96
N ILE A 928 22.64 14.95 17.27
CA ILE A 928 23.68 15.07 18.31
C ILE A 928 23.89 13.71 18.95
N SER A 929 25.15 13.27 19.04
CA SER A 929 25.51 12.01 19.70
C SER A 929 26.61 12.23 20.72
N VAL A 930 26.55 11.49 21.83
CA VAL A 930 27.60 11.44 22.85
C VAL A 930 28.23 10.05 22.84
N LEU A 931 29.55 10.00 22.82
CA LEU A 931 30.33 8.78 22.72
C LEU A 931 31.44 8.74 23.78
N GLU A 932 31.84 7.54 24.19
CA GLU A 932 33.03 7.28 25.01
C GLU A 932 34.08 6.47 24.25
N GLY A 933 35.28 6.38 24.83
CA GLY A 933 36.40 5.62 24.29
C GLY A 933 37.43 6.51 23.61
N ASN A 934 37.86 6.13 22.41
CA ASN A 934 38.83 6.88 21.62
C ASN A 934 38.48 6.80 20.13
N CYS A 935 39.06 7.65 19.28
CA CYS A 935 38.73 7.72 17.86
C CYS A 935 38.93 6.42 17.03
N THR A 936 39.55 5.38 17.60
CA THR A 936 39.69 4.06 16.98
C THR A 936 38.79 2.97 17.58
N ASP A 937 38.10 3.28 18.67
CA ASP A 937 37.22 2.38 19.45
C ASP A 937 36.20 3.25 20.21
N LEU A 938 35.22 3.79 19.46
CA LEU A 938 34.16 4.64 20.00
C LEU A 938 32.95 3.78 20.36
N ARG A 939 32.30 4.11 21.48
CA ARG A 939 31.04 3.48 21.90
C ARG A 939 29.97 4.54 22.13
N CYS A 940 28.79 4.28 21.59
CA CYS A 940 27.63 5.16 21.75
C CYS A 940 27.13 5.20 23.19
N ILE A 941 26.93 6.40 23.73
CA ILE A 941 26.20 6.63 24.98
C ILE A 941 24.75 7.02 24.70
N GLY A 942 24.54 7.85 23.68
CA GLY A 942 23.20 8.23 23.24
C GLY A 942 23.22 9.18 22.06
N THR A 943 22.13 9.19 21.30
CA THR A 943 21.90 10.04 20.14
C THR A 943 20.51 10.66 20.22
N ARG A 944 20.36 11.89 19.76
CA ARG A 944 19.07 12.55 19.52
C ARG A 944 19.08 13.20 18.14
N SER A 945 17.98 13.07 17.41
CA SER A 945 17.77 13.68 16.09
C SER A 945 16.50 14.53 16.10
N PHE A 946 16.59 15.85 15.84
CA PHE A 946 15.42 16.77 15.92
C PHE A 946 15.51 17.93 14.93
N GLU A 947 14.37 18.61 14.72
CA GLU A 947 14.19 19.67 13.73
C GLU A 947 14.90 21.00 14.05
N THR A 948 15.20 21.31 15.32
CA THR A 948 15.83 22.62 15.65
C THR A 948 16.69 22.63 16.92
N CYS A 949 16.40 21.81 17.93
CA CYS A 949 17.20 21.72 19.15
C CYS A 949 17.17 20.30 19.70
N ALA A 950 18.32 19.81 20.13
CA ALA A 950 18.48 18.47 20.68
C ALA A 950 19.49 18.48 21.84
N ASN A 951 19.23 17.68 22.87
CA ASN A 951 20.12 17.53 24.00
C ASN A 951 20.29 16.07 24.43
N VAL A 952 21.50 15.69 24.80
CA VAL A 952 21.83 14.34 25.31
C VAL A 952 22.37 14.48 26.73
N GLY A 953 21.69 13.84 27.67
CA GLY A 953 22.10 13.75 29.07
C GLY A 953 22.83 12.44 29.34
N PHE A 954 23.97 12.48 30.03
CA PHE A 954 24.74 11.28 30.36
C PHE A 954 25.47 11.42 31.70
N LEU A 955 25.65 10.29 32.40
CA LEU A 955 26.47 10.24 33.60
C LEU A 955 27.95 10.21 33.21
N SER A 956 28.70 11.22 33.65
CA SER A 956 30.12 11.33 33.30
C SER A 956 31.01 10.78 34.42
N ALA A 957 32.02 9.99 34.07
CA ALA A 957 33.05 9.58 35.02
C ALA A 957 34.07 10.70 35.24
N LEU A 958 34.47 10.95 36.49
CA LEU A 958 35.40 12.02 36.83
C LEU A 958 36.74 11.86 36.11
N GLY A 959 37.06 12.82 35.24
CA GLY A 959 38.33 12.91 34.52
C GLY A 959 38.38 12.18 33.18
N GLU A 960 37.37 11.36 32.85
CA GLU A 960 37.26 10.67 31.57
C GLU A 960 36.88 11.65 30.45
N THR A 961 37.25 11.33 29.20
CA THR A 961 36.96 12.17 28.04
C THR A 961 35.80 11.58 27.23
N TYR A 962 34.81 12.40 26.94
CA TYR A 962 33.66 12.06 26.12
C TYR A 962 33.69 12.88 24.84
N PHE A 963 33.20 12.29 23.75
CA PHE A 963 33.08 12.91 22.44
C PHE A 963 31.63 13.32 22.20
N ILE A 964 31.43 14.50 21.63
CA ILE A 964 30.12 14.98 21.17
C ILE A 964 30.22 15.16 19.67
N LEU A 965 29.36 14.46 18.94
CA LEU A 965 29.28 14.47 17.49
C LEU A 965 28.01 15.20 17.06
N ILE A 966 28.14 16.20 16.20
CA ILE A 966 27.02 16.86 15.52
C ILE A 966 27.08 16.47 14.05
N GLN A 967 26.07 15.74 13.57
CA GLN A 967 25.99 15.24 12.20
C GLN A 967 24.72 15.76 11.53
N ALA A 968 24.80 16.17 10.26
CA ALA A 968 23.60 16.48 9.48
C ALA A 968 22.72 15.22 9.32
N ILE A 969 21.39 15.38 9.14
CA ILE A 969 20.53 14.22 8.83
C ILE A 969 20.54 13.84 7.35
N GLU A 970 20.97 14.77 6.47
CA GLU A 970 21.10 14.60 5.02
C GLU A 970 22.32 15.41 4.53
N ALA A 971 22.94 15.00 3.43
CA ALA A 971 24.20 15.60 2.96
C ALA A 971 24.04 17.08 2.52
N SER A 972 22.86 17.45 2.03
CA SER A 972 22.50 18.81 1.62
C SER A 972 22.13 19.72 2.81
N LEU A 973 21.64 19.16 3.92
CA LEU A 973 21.17 19.93 5.07
C LEU A 973 22.33 20.29 6.02
N THR A 974 23.16 21.25 5.62
CA THR A 974 24.25 21.78 6.46
C THR A 974 23.98 23.22 6.91
N GLY A 975 24.52 23.62 8.06
CA GLY A 975 24.27 24.96 8.60
C GLY A 975 25.06 25.29 9.86
N GLY A 976 24.82 26.47 10.42
CA GLY A 976 25.34 26.90 11.73
C GLY A 976 24.52 26.31 12.89
N PHE A 977 25.18 26.09 14.03
CA PHE A 977 24.52 25.67 15.28
C PHE A 977 25.20 26.30 16.50
N THR A 978 24.53 26.26 17.65
CA THR A 978 25.14 26.51 18.96
C THR A 978 25.26 25.20 19.74
N LEU A 979 26.30 25.07 20.57
CA LEU A 979 26.53 23.92 21.46
C LEU A 979 26.85 24.43 22.87
N SER A 980 26.29 23.79 23.88
CA SER A 980 26.65 23.99 25.29
C SER A 980 26.71 22.66 26.03
N VAL A 981 27.55 22.60 27.06
CA VAL A 981 27.57 21.46 27.99
C VAL A 981 27.42 21.98 29.41
N ASN A 982 26.34 21.58 30.07
CA ASN A 982 26.02 22.03 31.42
C ASN A 982 26.07 20.87 32.40
N ALA A 983 26.66 21.08 33.57
CA ALA A 983 26.60 20.14 34.66
C ALA A 983 25.29 20.33 35.42
N SER A 984 24.51 19.26 35.55
CA SER A 984 23.40 19.26 36.47
C SER A 984 23.91 18.89 37.87
N SER A 985 23.73 19.80 38.83
CA SER A 985 23.87 19.47 40.26
C SER A 985 22.64 18.74 40.81
N ALA A 986 21.67 18.40 39.96
CA ALA A 986 20.66 17.43 40.35
C ALA A 986 21.41 16.14 40.64
N GLU A 987 21.38 15.68 41.89
CA GLU A 987 21.55 14.27 42.18
C GLU A 987 20.69 13.55 41.14
N ALA A 988 21.27 12.68 40.32
CA ALA A 988 20.50 11.80 39.43
C ALA A 988 19.27 11.35 40.21
N LEU A 989 18.07 11.39 39.64
CA LEU A 989 16.94 10.76 40.32
C LEU A 989 17.46 9.35 40.61
N GLY A 990 17.57 9.00 41.90
CA GLY A 990 18.45 7.89 42.30
C GLY A 990 18.11 6.59 41.57
N ASN A 991 16.89 6.52 41.04
CA ASN A 991 16.28 5.43 40.33
C ASN A 991 16.35 5.50 38.81
N ASP A 992 17.09 6.42 38.21
CA ASP A 992 17.39 6.35 36.76
C ASP A 992 18.48 5.31 36.45
N LEU A 993 19.15 4.80 37.50
CA LEU A 993 19.97 3.60 37.44
C LEU A 993 19.23 2.47 38.13
N CYS A 994 19.35 1.25 37.59
CA CYS A 994 18.81 0.04 38.18
C CYS A 994 19.27 -0.12 39.64
N SER A 995 20.51 0.26 39.95
CA SER A 995 21.08 0.19 41.31
C SER A 995 20.38 1.07 42.35
N GLY A 996 19.58 2.05 41.94
CA GLY A 996 18.78 2.89 42.84
C GLY A 996 17.29 2.79 42.60
N ALA A 997 16.82 1.68 42.01
CA ALA A 997 15.41 1.38 41.83
C ALA A 997 14.58 1.64 43.11
N ILE A 998 13.47 2.38 42.98
CA ILE A 998 12.62 2.73 44.13
C ILE A 998 11.82 1.51 44.58
N PRO A 999 11.88 1.10 45.87
CA PRO A 999 11.06 0.02 46.39
C PRO A 999 9.57 0.39 46.42
N ILE A 1000 8.74 -0.46 45.82
CA ILE A 1000 7.28 -0.35 45.82
C ILE A 1000 6.70 -1.46 46.70
N ASP A 1001 5.75 -1.11 47.58
CA ASP A 1001 4.91 -2.08 48.28
C ASP A 1001 3.68 -2.40 47.39
N PRO A 1002 3.63 -3.59 46.78
CA PRO A 1002 2.59 -3.94 45.81
C PRO A 1002 1.24 -4.24 46.47
N THR A 1003 1.17 -4.25 47.81
CA THR A 1003 -0.07 -4.44 48.57
C THR A 1003 -0.81 -3.13 48.87
N SER A 1004 -0.16 -1.99 48.60
CA SER A 1004 -0.64 -0.66 49.01
C SER A 1004 -1.62 0.00 48.02
N ASN A 1005 -1.77 -0.55 46.80
CA ASN A 1005 -2.56 0.03 45.69
C ASN A 1005 -2.30 1.54 45.49
N SER A 1006 -1.06 1.99 45.70
CA SER A 1006 -0.67 3.38 45.50
C SER A 1006 -0.24 3.62 44.05
N THR A 1007 -0.66 4.75 43.49
CA THR A 1007 -0.14 5.26 42.22
C THR A 1007 1.07 6.15 42.50
N ILE A 1008 2.16 5.92 41.77
CA ILE A 1008 3.41 6.67 41.85
C ILE A 1008 3.49 7.57 40.63
N LEU A 1009 3.61 8.87 40.85
CA LEU A 1009 3.86 9.82 39.77
C LEU A 1009 5.36 9.88 39.49
N GLY A 1010 5.74 9.69 38.23
CA GLY A 1010 7.11 9.73 37.73
C GLY A 1010 7.20 10.56 36.45
N SER A 1011 8.42 10.73 35.94
CA SER A 1011 8.68 11.45 34.70
C SER A 1011 10.00 11.02 34.11
N THR A 1012 10.00 10.53 32.88
CA THR A 1012 11.27 10.25 32.18
C THR A 1012 11.99 11.55 31.81
N TRP A 1013 11.37 12.73 31.98
CA TRP A 1013 12.06 14.01 31.79
C TRP A 1013 13.26 14.19 32.71
N GLY A 1014 14.44 14.24 32.09
CA GLY A 1014 15.71 14.39 32.79
C GLY A 1014 16.31 13.08 33.30
N ALA A 1015 15.64 11.94 33.07
CA ALA A 1015 16.21 10.63 33.31
C ALA A 1015 17.31 10.31 32.29
N ILE A 1016 18.37 9.65 32.74
CA ILE A 1016 19.45 9.14 31.88
C ILE A 1016 19.19 7.67 31.58
N ALA A 1017 19.62 7.17 30.41
CA ALA A 1017 19.53 5.74 30.12
C ALA A 1017 20.55 4.95 30.94
N ASP A 1018 20.14 3.86 31.59
CA ASP A 1018 21.06 2.93 32.26
C ASP A 1018 21.86 2.10 31.24
N SER A 1019 22.91 2.72 30.70
CA SER A 1019 23.86 2.12 29.74
C SER A 1019 24.65 0.92 30.28
N SER A 1020 24.52 0.60 31.57
CA SER A 1020 25.20 -0.56 32.17
C SER A 1020 24.44 -1.89 31.99
N ILE A 1021 23.23 -1.84 31.45
CA ILE A 1021 22.37 -3.01 31.20
C ILE A 1021 22.37 -3.35 29.70
N GLU A 1022 22.84 -4.55 29.35
CA GLU A 1022 22.57 -5.14 28.03
C GLU A 1022 21.09 -5.55 27.99
N ASP A 1023 20.28 -4.89 27.16
CA ASP A 1023 18.83 -5.13 27.09
C ASP A 1023 18.55 -6.53 26.49
N THR A 1024 17.89 -7.38 27.28
CA THR A 1024 17.46 -8.71 26.88
C THR A 1024 15.95 -8.83 26.73
N CYS A 1025 15.19 -7.79 27.09
CA CYS A 1025 13.74 -7.74 26.98
C CYS A 1025 13.26 -7.16 25.65
N PHE A 1026 14.02 -6.26 25.02
CA PHE A 1026 13.63 -5.58 23.78
C PHE A 1026 14.85 -4.99 23.03
N THR A 1027 14.78 -4.78 21.71
CA THR A 1027 15.96 -4.47 20.85
C THR A 1027 15.94 -3.08 20.19
N VAL A 1028 15.29 -2.07 20.75
CA VAL A 1028 15.38 -0.68 20.23
C VAL A 1028 16.19 0.22 21.17
N PRO A 1029 16.80 1.31 20.66
CA PRO A 1029 17.44 2.29 21.53
C PRO A 1029 16.42 2.88 22.51
N HIS A 1030 16.84 3.20 23.73
CA HIS A 1030 15.96 3.71 24.79
C HIS A 1030 16.57 4.98 25.39
N TRP A 1031 15.73 5.99 25.66
CA TRP A 1031 16.16 7.30 26.11
C TRP A 1031 15.52 7.64 27.46
N GLY A 1032 16.33 7.62 28.51
CA GLY A 1032 15.90 7.96 29.87
C GLY A 1032 14.92 6.96 30.48
N ASP A 1033 15.40 6.14 31.41
CA ASP A 1033 14.59 5.15 32.10
C ASP A 1033 14.48 5.44 33.59
N GLN A 1034 13.37 5.03 34.20
CA GLN A 1034 13.20 5.00 35.64
C GLN A 1034 12.95 3.58 36.12
N TRP A 1035 13.69 3.20 37.15
CA TRP A 1035 13.69 1.88 37.74
C TRP A 1035 12.91 1.86 39.06
N TYR A 1036 12.15 0.79 39.24
CA TYR A 1036 11.44 0.51 40.47
C TYR A 1036 11.70 -0.95 40.85
N GLN A 1037 11.67 -1.27 42.15
CA GLN A 1037 11.81 -2.65 42.60
C GLN A 1037 10.58 -3.09 43.38
N VAL A 1038 10.21 -4.35 43.22
CA VAL A 1038 9.14 -4.99 43.98
C VAL A 1038 9.59 -6.37 44.43
N THR A 1039 9.29 -6.72 45.68
CA THR A 1039 9.58 -8.05 46.21
C THR A 1039 8.28 -8.84 46.26
N GLY A 1040 8.25 -10.01 45.62
CA GLY A 1040 7.09 -10.90 45.68
C GLY A 1040 6.83 -11.33 47.12
N SER A 1041 5.59 -11.20 47.60
CA SER A 1041 5.29 -11.54 49.00
C SER A 1041 4.99 -13.01 49.19
N ARG A 1042 4.66 -13.74 48.10
CA ARG A 1042 4.29 -15.17 48.11
C ARG A 1042 4.62 -15.81 46.75
N ASN A 1043 4.78 -17.13 46.76
CA ASN A 1043 4.93 -17.95 45.54
C ASN A 1043 3.62 -18.12 44.76
N ASP A 1044 2.49 -17.84 45.42
CA ASP A 1044 1.14 -18.06 44.91
C ASP A 1044 0.47 -16.70 44.63
N SER A 1045 1.16 -15.75 44.00
CA SER A 1045 0.59 -14.45 43.62
C SER A 1045 1.03 -14.01 42.22
N ILE A 1046 0.29 -13.04 41.66
CA ILE A 1046 0.66 -12.30 40.46
C ILE A 1046 0.86 -10.83 40.80
N ILE A 1047 1.84 -10.18 40.17
CA ILE A 1047 1.99 -8.72 40.19
C ILE A 1047 1.61 -8.16 38.81
N SER A 1048 0.86 -7.06 38.80
CA SER A 1048 0.61 -6.24 37.62
C SER A 1048 1.19 -4.84 37.81
N ALA A 1049 1.95 -4.36 36.83
CA ALA A 1049 2.38 -2.97 36.68
C ALA A 1049 1.59 -2.32 35.55
N SER A 1050 1.08 -1.11 35.77
CA SER A 1050 0.22 -0.39 34.82
C SER A 1050 0.60 1.09 34.78
N LEU A 1051 0.84 1.60 33.57
CA LEU A 1051 0.99 3.04 33.28
C LEU A 1051 -0.30 3.65 32.71
N CYS A 1052 -1.38 2.85 32.61
CA CYS A 1052 -2.67 3.28 32.09
C CYS A 1052 -3.35 4.30 33.00
N SER A 1053 -3.05 5.56 32.79
CA SER A 1053 -3.59 6.69 33.55
C SER A 1053 -3.61 7.95 32.67
N PRO A 1054 -4.56 8.87 32.87
CA PRO A 1054 -4.60 10.17 32.18
C PRO A 1054 -3.39 11.07 32.46
N GLU A 1055 -2.62 10.77 33.50
CA GLU A 1055 -1.39 11.47 33.86
C GLU A 1055 -0.15 10.94 33.12
N THR A 1056 -0.29 9.84 32.36
CA THR A 1056 0.72 9.35 31.42
C THR A 1056 0.52 10.03 30.07
N ASP A 1057 1.48 10.86 29.66
CA ASP A 1057 1.35 11.81 28.54
C ASP A 1057 2.25 11.52 27.32
N PHE A 1058 2.85 10.33 27.27
CA PHE A 1058 3.73 9.89 26.19
C PHE A 1058 3.57 8.40 25.88
N ASP A 1059 4.17 7.96 24.78
CA ASP A 1059 4.20 6.55 24.38
C ASP A 1059 5.20 5.76 25.21
N THR A 1060 4.68 4.82 26.01
CA THR A 1060 5.44 4.14 27.08
C THR A 1060 5.85 2.73 26.69
N GLN A 1061 6.88 2.22 27.37
CA GLN A 1061 7.29 0.82 27.38
C GLN A 1061 7.58 0.40 28.83
N LEU A 1062 7.06 -0.77 29.22
CA LEU A 1062 7.38 -1.45 30.47
C LEU A 1062 8.23 -2.69 30.21
N SER A 1063 9.42 -2.74 30.81
CA SER A 1063 10.27 -3.94 30.81
C SER A 1063 10.46 -4.46 32.24
N ILE A 1064 10.16 -5.75 32.47
CA ILE A 1064 10.23 -6.39 33.78
C ILE A 1064 11.40 -7.37 33.82
N TYR A 1065 12.27 -7.20 34.79
CA TYR A 1065 13.46 -8.02 35.02
C TYR A 1065 13.40 -8.73 36.37
N THR A 1066 14.16 -9.80 36.51
CA THR A 1066 14.54 -10.36 37.81
C THR A 1066 16.06 -10.47 37.89
N SER A 1067 16.61 -10.20 39.07
CA SER A 1067 18.05 -10.36 39.30
C SER A 1067 18.37 -11.83 39.54
N LEU A 1068 19.39 -12.34 38.86
CA LEU A 1068 19.95 -13.66 39.11
C LEU A 1068 20.98 -13.66 40.25
N ASP A 1069 21.34 -12.49 40.76
CA ASP A 1069 22.27 -12.33 41.87
C ASP A 1069 21.50 -12.34 43.21
N ASP A 1070 22.02 -13.09 44.21
CA ASP A 1070 21.37 -13.26 45.53
C ASP A 1070 21.23 -11.95 46.33
N ASP A 1071 21.88 -10.87 45.90
CA ASP A 1071 21.82 -9.54 46.51
C ASP A 1071 20.84 -8.59 45.82
N GLY A 1072 20.17 -9.03 44.76
CA GLY A 1072 19.24 -8.21 43.98
C GLY A 1072 19.95 -7.14 43.14
N SER A 1073 21.24 -7.31 42.83
CA SER A 1073 22.02 -6.37 42.04
C SER A 1073 21.69 -6.41 40.54
N CYS A 1074 22.09 -5.37 39.83
CA CYS A 1074 21.82 -5.16 38.40
C CYS A 1074 22.90 -5.71 37.48
N SER A 1075 23.85 -6.51 38.00
CA SER A 1075 24.94 -7.07 37.21
C SER A 1075 24.51 -8.22 36.30
N ASN A 1076 23.38 -8.87 36.61
CA ASN A 1076 22.89 -10.03 35.86
C ASN A 1076 21.36 -10.09 35.91
N LEU A 1077 20.73 -9.46 34.92
CA LEU A 1077 19.27 -9.39 34.80
C LEU A 1077 18.75 -10.41 33.79
N GLU A 1078 17.67 -11.09 34.16
CA GLU A 1078 16.89 -11.93 33.25
C GLU A 1078 15.55 -11.25 32.93
N CYS A 1079 15.20 -11.16 31.65
CA CYS A 1079 13.91 -10.64 31.22
C CYS A 1079 12.77 -11.56 31.67
N VAL A 1080 11.77 -10.99 32.34
CA VAL A 1080 10.54 -11.68 32.76
C VAL A 1080 9.42 -11.46 31.74
N THR A 1081 9.17 -10.20 31.37
CA THR A 1081 8.15 -9.81 30.37
C THR A 1081 8.33 -8.35 29.95
N THR A 1082 7.75 -7.94 28.83
CA THR A 1082 7.74 -6.56 28.35
C THR A 1082 6.41 -6.22 27.66
N ASN A 1083 6.03 -4.94 27.62
CA ASN A 1083 4.87 -4.45 26.86
C ASN A 1083 5.00 -2.93 26.53
N ASP A 1084 4.74 -2.53 25.29
CA ASP A 1084 4.61 -1.14 24.80
C ASP A 1084 3.16 -0.67 24.91
N ASP A 1085 2.23 -1.36 24.25
CA ASP A 1085 0.85 -0.92 24.14
C ASP A 1085 -0.09 -1.62 25.11
N GLY A 1086 -1.00 -0.84 25.69
CA GLY A 1086 -1.94 -1.35 26.68
C GLY A 1086 -3.15 -0.45 26.84
N CYS A 1087 -4.21 -1.02 27.41
CA CYS A 1087 -5.42 -0.27 27.77
C CYS A 1087 -6.10 0.49 26.60
N GLY A 1088 -5.86 0.07 25.34
CA GLY A 1088 -6.45 0.67 24.14
C GLY A 1088 -5.75 1.94 23.64
N GLY A 1089 -4.51 2.20 24.06
CA GLY A 1089 -3.71 3.35 23.62
C GLY A 1089 -2.20 3.17 23.94
N PRO A 1090 -1.39 4.24 23.85
CA PRO A 1090 0.08 4.18 23.92
C PRO A 1090 0.64 4.01 25.35
N ALA A 1091 -0.18 3.47 26.27
CA ALA A 1091 0.16 3.31 27.68
C ALA A 1091 0.37 1.83 28.03
N SER A 1092 1.51 1.46 28.61
CA SER A 1092 1.87 0.06 28.82
C SER A 1092 1.23 -0.58 30.07
N ARG A 1093 1.02 -1.90 30.01
CA ARG A 1093 0.67 -2.74 31.17
C ARG A 1093 1.31 -4.12 31.11
N ALA A 1094 1.97 -4.56 32.19
CA ALA A 1094 2.62 -5.86 32.27
C ALA A 1094 2.15 -6.67 33.50
N THR A 1095 2.07 -8.00 33.37
CA THR A 1095 1.66 -8.92 34.46
C THR A 1095 2.54 -10.16 34.49
N TRP A 1096 3.00 -10.59 35.67
CA TRP A 1096 3.86 -11.76 35.86
C TRP A 1096 3.57 -12.49 37.19
N ARG A 1097 4.00 -13.75 37.30
CA ARG A 1097 3.93 -14.54 38.55
C ARG A 1097 5.06 -14.16 39.49
N THR A 1098 4.79 -14.15 40.79
CA THR A 1098 5.79 -13.86 41.81
C THR A 1098 6.36 -15.12 42.44
N GLU A 1099 7.56 -14.99 42.98
CA GLU A 1099 8.13 -15.96 43.91
C GLU A 1099 8.30 -15.22 45.24
N GLU A 1100 8.06 -15.92 46.35
CA GLU A 1100 8.22 -15.40 47.71
C GLU A 1100 9.66 -14.94 47.91
N ASP A 1101 9.83 -13.71 48.39
CA ASP A 1101 11.12 -13.05 48.63
C ASP A 1101 11.96 -12.77 47.37
N LYS A 1102 11.46 -13.05 46.16
CA LYS A 1102 12.16 -12.73 44.90
C LYS A 1102 11.97 -11.26 44.52
N VAL A 1103 13.07 -10.63 44.10
CA VAL A 1103 13.09 -9.23 43.67
C VAL A 1103 12.87 -9.14 42.16
N TYR A 1104 11.92 -8.29 41.77
CA TYR A 1104 11.63 -7.91 40.40
C TYR A 1104 11.92 -6.43 40.22
N LEU A 1105 12.53 -6.10 39.08
CA LEU A 1105 12.89 -4.75 38.69
C LEU A 1105 11.98 -4.33 37.54
N ILE A 1106 11.29 -3.20 37.71
CA ILE A 1106 10.36 -2.61 36.77
C ILE A 1106 11.06 -1.40 36.15
N ARG A 1107 11.30 -1.47 34.85
CA ARG A 1107 11.87 -0.37 34.06
C ARG A 1107 10.75 0.33 33.31
N VAL A 1108 10.58 1.62 33.56
CA VAL A 1108 9.65 2.51 32.84
C VAL A 1108 10.46 3.37 31.88
N HIS A 1109 10.17 3.27 30.59
CA HIS A 1109 10.81 4.05 29.52
C HIS A 1109 9.81 4.34 28.40
N GLY A 1110 10.23 5.04 27.35
CA GLY A 1110 9.40 5.24 26.16
C GLY A 1110 9.56 4.17 25.10
N TYR A 1111 8.52 4.01 24.28
CA TYR A 1111 8.65 3.36 22.98
C TYR A 1111 9.26 4.36 21.99
N GLY A 1112 10.36 3.98 21.35
CA GLY A 1112 11.17 4.94 20.58
C GLY A 1112 11.65 6.11 21.47
N ASP A 1113 11.82 7.30 20.87
CA ASP A 1113 12.33 8.53 21.50
C ASP A 1113 11.35 9.20 22.47
N SER A 1114 10.19 8.58 22.71
CA SER A 1114 9.11 9.15 23.51
C SER A 1114 9.51 9.25 24.99
N MET A 1115 9.14 10.35 25.61
CA MET A 1115 9.43 10.63 27.01
C MET A 1115 8.35 11.57 27.54
N GLY A 1116 8.14 11.59 28.86
CA GLY A 1116 7.05 12.34 29.45
C GLY A 1116 6.81 11.99 30.91
N ASN A 1117 5.71 12.52 31.44
CA ASN A 1117 5.22 12.19 32.78
C ASN A 1117 4.43 10.88 32.72
N PHE A 1118 4.46 10.12 33.81
CA PHE A 1118 3.70 8.88 33.93
C PHE A 1118 3.16 8.67 35.34
N ALA A 1119 2.14 7.83 35.44
CA ALA A 1119 1.63 7.34 36.71
C ALA A 1119 1.67 5.81 36.76
N LEU A 1120 2.56 5.26 37.59
CA LEU A 1120 2.77 3.84 37.75
C LEU A 1120 1.93 3.28 38.91
N THR A 1121 1.07 2.32 38.62
CA THR A 1121 0.37 1.51 39.62
C THR A 1121 0.88 0.09 39.60
N VAL A 1122 1.26 -0.45 40.77
CA VAL A 1122 1.72 -1.82 40.95
C VAL A 1122 0.86 -2.54 42.00
N LEU A 1123 0.36 -3.72 41.64
CA LEU A 1123 -0.61 -4.48 42.45
C LEU A 1123 -0.28 -5.97 42.51
N GLU A 1124 -0.18 -6.53 43.71
CA GLU A 1124 -0.07 -7.98 43.95
C GLU A 1124 -1.42 -8.60 44.33
N GLN A 1125 -1.77 -9.74 43.72
CA GLN A 1125 -3.01 -10.48 43.98
C GLN A 1125 -2.73 -11.97 44.23
N GLU A 1126 -3.37 -12.57 45.24
CA GLU A 1126 -3.23 -14.00 45.58
C GLU A 1126 -3.91 -14.91 44.55
N ILE A 1127 -3.21 -15.98 44.18
CA ILE A 1127 -3.70 -17.14 43.44
C ILE A 1127 -4.27 -18.12 44.48
N SER A 1128 -5.60 -18.26 44.54
CA SER A 1128 -6.25 -19.21 45.45
C SER A 1128 -5.94 -20.68 45.08
N LEU A 1129 -4.98 -21.32 45.78
CA LEU A 1129 -4.58 -22.72 45.63
C LEU A 1129 -5.17 -23.65 46.71
N GLN A 1130 -6.19 -24.45 46.36
CA GLN A 1130 -6.77 -25.47 47.24
C GLN A 1130 -6.49 -26.92 46.76
N GLY A 1131 -5.46 -27.15 45.94
CA GLY A 1131 -5.35 -28.35 45.08
C GLY A 1131 -4.15 -29.33 45.16
N CYS A 1132 -3.02 -29.05 45.84
CA CYS A 1132 -1.74 -29.73 45.48
C CYS A 1132 -1.12 -30.80 46.42
N GLN A 1133 -1.75 -31.30 47.49
CA GLN A 1133 -1.04 -32.13 48.50
C GLN A 1133 -0.90 -33.66 48.26
N ASP A 1134 -1.40 -34.26 47.15
CA ASP A 1134 -1.61 -35.74 47.06
C ASP A 1134 -0.99 -36.50 45.84
N ALA A 1135 0.15 -36.07 45.30
CA ALA A 1135 0.82 -36.68 44.13
C ALA A 1135 1.48 -38.08 44.36
N HIS A 1136 1.47 -39.00 43.37
CA HIS A 1136 2.01 -40.39 43.46
C HIS A 1136 3.14 -40.69 42.44
N LEU A 1137 4.13 -41.53 42.80
CA LEU A 1137 5.37 -41.80 42.01
C LEU A 1137 5.26 -43.08 41.13
N ILE A 1138 5.84 -43.08 39.92
CA ILE A 1138 5.96 -44.26 39.02
C ILE A 1138 7.39 -44.36 38.46
N GLU A 1139 8.02 -45.54 38.50
CA GLU A 1139 9.37 -45.80 37.94
C GLU A 1139 9.30 -46.64 36.65
N LEU A 1140 10.04 -46.24 35.61
CA LEU A 1140 10.12 -46.95 34.31
C LEU A 1140 11.53 -47.53 34.11
N SER A 1141 11.65 -48.83 33.84
CA SER A 1141 12.93 -49.51 33.55
C SER A 1141 13.04 -49.98 32.10
N GLU A 1142 14.25 -49.88 31.55
CA GLU A 1142 14.63 -50.29 30.19
C GLU A 1142 14.45 -51.81 29.96
N SER A 1143 13.87 -52.18 28.82
CA SER A 1143 13.62 -53.53 28.27
C SER A 1143 12.27 -54.20 28.62
N VAL A 1144 11.46 -54.35 27.56
CA VAL A 1144 10.04 -54.75 27.53
C VAL A 1144 9.84 -56.24 27.82
N PRO A 1145 8.96 -56.63 28.77
CA PRO A 1145 7.85 -57.52 28.41
C PRO A 1145 6.53 -57.28 29.17
N SER A 1146 5.45 -57.69 28.52
CA SER A 1146 4.06 -57.80 28.97
C SER A 1146 3.89 -58.30 30.41
N VAL A 1147 3.59 -57.40 31.34
CA VAL A 1147 2.92 -57.72 32.61
C VAL A 1147 1.53 -57.11 32.55
N VAL A 1148 0.52 -57.95 32.32
CA VAL A 1148 -0.89 -57.58 32.44
C VAL A 1148 -1.18 -57.36 33.91
N VAL A 1149 -1.47 -56.12 34.29
CA VAL A 1149 -2.11 -55.78 35.57
C VAL A 1149 -3.62 -55.96 35.36
N GLU A 1150 -4.28 -56.76 36.21
CA GLU A 1150 -5.74 -56.94 36.15
C GLU A 1150 -6.42 -55.57 36.31
N GLY A 1151 -7.12 -55.14 35.25
CA GLY A 1151 -7.80 -53.85 35.15
C GLY A 1151 -7.46 -53.01 33.91
N SER A 1152 -6.46 -53.40 33.11
CA SER A 1152 -6.06 -52.68 31.90
C SER A 1152 -6.77 -53.19 30.64
N ASN A 1153 -7.34 -52.27 29.83
CA ASN A 1153 -7.89 -52.51 28.49
C ASN A 1153 -7.01 -51.97 27.34
N LEU A 1154 -5.69 -51.86 27.54
CA LEU A 1154 -4.76 -51.51 26.46
C LEU A 1154 -4.27 -52.75 25.70
N GLY A 1155 -4.70 -52.89 24.45
CA GLY A 1155 -4.07 -53.74 23.45
C GLY A 1155 -3.72 -52.91 22.21
N GLY A 1156 -2.43 -52.69 21.97
CA GLY A 1156 -1.91 -52.06 20.75
C GLY A 1156 -0.39 -51.90 20.81
N GLU A 1157 0.30 -52.44 19.80
CA GLU A 1157 1.75 -52.36 19.56
C GLU A 1157 2.07 -51.03 18.85
N ILE A 1158 3.21 -50.38 19.15
CA ILE A 1158 3.58 -49.06 18.58
C ILE A 1158 4.85 -49.20 17.73
N ASP A 1159 4.75 -48.81 16.46
CA ASP A 1159 5.88 -48.41 15.63
C ASP A 1159 5.42 -47.24 14.74
N GLY A 1160 6.06 -46.08 14.88
CA GLY A 1160 5.72 -44.84 14.16
C GLY A 1160 4.78 -43.89 14.90
N PHE A 1161 4.97 -42.59 14.63
CA PHE A 1161 4.41 -41.40 15.29
C PHE A 1161 2.92 -41.49 15.72
N GLU A 1162 2.69 -41.05 16.97
CA GLU A 1162 1.53 -40.31 17.53
C GLU A 1162 0.93 -40.87 18.84
N GLU A 1163 0.62 -39.91 19.72
CA GLU A 1163 -0.38 -39.80 20.80
C GLU A 1163 -0.72 -40.97 21.74
N VAL A 1164 -0.77 -40.66 23.04
CA VAL A 1164 -1.16 -41.61 24.11
C VAL A 1164 -2.40 -41.09 24.84
N PHE A 1165 -3.42 -41.95 24.97
CA PHE A 1165 -4.67 -41.68 25.70
C PHE A 1165 -4.70 -42.39 27.06
N PHE A 1166 -5.12 -41.68 28.10
CA PHE A 1166 -5.36 -42.26 29.43
C PHE A 1166 -6.85 -42.15 29.79
N CYS A 1167 -7.50 -43.29 30.10
CA CYS A 1167 -8.92 -43.36 30.46
C CYS A 1167 -9.13 -44.08 31.80
N GLU A 1168 -10.22 -43.75 32.50
CA GLU A 1168 -10.67 -44.34 33.79
C GLU A 1168 -9.91 -43.92 35.07
N ILE A 1169 -9.43 -42.68 35.14
CA ILE A 1169 -8.95 -42.11 36.41
C ILE A 1169 -10.13 -41.49 37.16
N GLU A 1170 -10.70 -42.19 38.15
CA GLU A 1170 -11.69 -41.60 39.07
C GLU A 1170 -10.99 -40.69 40.09
N THR A 1171 -11.20 -39.38 40.00
CA THR A 1171 -10.80 -38.43 41.05
C THR A 1171 -12.03 -37.89 41.78
N ILE A 1172 -12.21 -38.33 43.03
CA ILE A 1172 -13.04 -37.64 44.02
C ILE A 1172 -12.07 -36.96 44.98
N GLY A 1173 -11.80 -35.66 44.76
CA GLY A 1173 -10.83 -34.86 45.52
C GLY A 1173 -9.82 -34.13 44.63
N PRO A 1174 -9.06 -33.16 45.15
CA PRO A 1174 -8.19 -32.31 44.35
C PRO A 1174 -7.15 -33.16 43.59
N SER A 1175 -6.91 -32.79 42.35
CA SER A 1175 -6.14 -33.53 41.34
C SER A 1175 -4.83 -34.10 41.88
N LYS A 1176 -4.56 -35.39 41.64
CA LYS A 1176 -3.26 -36.01 41.98
C LYS A 1176 -2.26 -35.82 40.84
N TRP A 1177 -1.02 -35.46 41.18
CA TRP A 1177 0.10 -35.25 40.25
C TRP A 1177 1.09 -36.44 40.24
N PHE A 1178 2.00 -36.52 39.26
CA PHE A 1178 3.01 -37.58 39.14
C PHE A 1178 4.42 -36.99 38.90
N LYS A 1179 5.48 -37.63 39.43
CA LYS A 1179 6.89 -37.21 39.31
C LYS A 1179 7.77 -38.29 38.65
N ILE A 1180 8.64 -37.90 37.70
CA ILE A 1180 9.56 -38.78 36.94
C ILE A 1180 11.02 -38.26 37.07
N PRO A 1181 12.02 -39.07 37.47
CA PRO A 1181 13.38 -38.58 37.74
C PRO A 1181 14.35 -38.65 36.53
N GLY A 1182 15.15 -37.59 36.31
CA GLY A 1182 16.24 -37.53 35.31
C GLY A 1182 17.66 -37.65 35.89
N ARG A 1183 18.60 -38.26 35.14
CA ARG A 1183 19.98 -38.61 35.56
C ARG A 1183 21.01 -37.58 35.05
N GLY A 1184 21.92 -37.12 35.92
CA GLY A 1184 22.92 -36.08 35.61
C GLY A 1184 24.21 -36.58 34.93
N ASP A 1185 24.81 -35.72 34.09
CA ASP A 1185 26.24 -35.32 34.10
C ASP A 1185 26.49 -34.16 33.08
N THR A 1186 27.72 -33.65 33.07
CA THR A 1186 28.19 -32.25 32.91
C THR A 1186 28.84 -31.85 31.55
N SER A 1187 28.77 -30.55 31.22
CA SER A 1187 29.75 -29.68 30.49
C SER A 1187 29.32 -28.94 29.18
N ARG A 1188 29.52 -27.60 29.21
CA ARG A 1188 29.59 -26.53 28.16
C ARG A 1188 28.30 -25.80 27.72
N PHE A 1189 28.39 -24.46 27.67
CA PHE A 1189 27.33 -23.43 27.54
C PHE A 1189 27.26 -22.80 26.12
N LEU A 1190 26.04 -22.56 25.61
CA LEU A 1190 25.53 -21.57 24.61
C LEU A 1190 23.96 -21.52 24.75
N PRO A 1191 23.25 -20.47 24.30
CA PRO A 1191 22.07 -19.88 24.99
C PRO A 1191 20.72 -20.59 24.78
N ALA A 1192 19.79 -20.28 25.70
CA ALA A 1192 18.51 -20.94 25.94
C ALA A 1192 17.42 -20.62 24.90
N LEU A 1193 16.68 -21.66 24.50
CA LEU A 1193 15.42 -21.57 23.73
C LEU A 1193 14.33 -22.27 24.57
N ASN A 1194 13.28 -21.53 24.94
CA ASN A 1194 12.18 -22.02 25.79
C ASN A 1194 11.20 -22.92 25.01
N LEU A 1195 10.69 -23.97 25.66
CA LEU A 1195 9.72 -24.93 25.13
C LEU A 1195 8.38 -24.71 25.87
N GLN A 1196 7.32 -24.36 25.14
CA GLN A 1196 5.97 -24.16 25.69
C GLN A 1196 5.17 -25.48 25.72
N ILE A 1197 4.42 -25.72 26.81
CA ILE A 1197 3.36 -26.73 26.87
C ILE A 1197 2.15 -26.17 26.11
N LEU A 1198 1.85 -26.73 24.94
CA LEU A 1198 0.86 -26.17 24.01
C LEU A 1198 -0.61 -26.38 24.44
N THR A 1199 -0.96 -27.39 25.24
CA THR A 1199 -2.31 -27.51 25.86
C THR A 1199 -2.48 -28.75 26.76
N LEU A 1200 -3.33 -28.63 27.78
CA LEU A 1200 -3.96 -29.72 28.54
C LEU A 1200 -5.48 -29.51 28.42
N SER A 1201 -6.16 -30.29 27.58
CA SER A 1201 -7.62 -30.17 27.42
C SER A 1201 -8.33 -31.42 27.92
N SER A 1202 -9.25 -31.26 28.87
CA SER A 1202 -10.27 -32.26 29.15
C SER A 1202 -11.42 -32.06 28.16
N LYS A 1203 -11.82 -33.10 27.42
CA LYS A 1203 -13.06 -33.07 26.64
C LYS A 1203 -14.06 -34.09 27.19
N SER A 1204 -15.24 -33.58 27.53
CA SER A 1204 -16.55 -34.24 27.59
C SER A 1204 -16.69 -35.54 28.41
N THR A 1205 -17.55 -35.48 29.44
CA THR A 1205 -18.10 -36.67 30.09
C THR A 1205 -19.28 -37.21 29.29
N LYS A 1206 -19.18 -38.42 28.73
CA LYS A 1206 -20.34 -39.20 28.29
C LYS A 1206 -20.24 -40.63 28.83
N GLY A 1207 -20.79 -40.81 30.03
CA GLY A 1207 -20.79 -42.09 30.75
C GLY A 1207 -19.67 -42.22 31.79
N ALA A 1208 -19.80 -41.51 32.90
CA ALA A 1208 -19.07 -41.66 34.19
C ALA A 1208 -17.53 -41.71 34.22
N ALA A 1209 -16.78 -41.65 33.10
CA ALA A 1209 -15.31 -41.60 33.11
C ALA A 1209 -14.74 -40.58 32.10
N THR A 1210 -13.70 -39.85 32.53
CA THR A 1210 -12.98 -38.79 31.78
C THR A 1210 -11.64 -39.35 31.26
N CYS A 1211 -11.23 -38.98 30.04
CA CYS A 1211 -9.93 -39.32 29.47
C CYS A 1211 -9.08 -38.08 29.21
N TYR A 1212 -7.75 -38.20 29.30
CA TYR A 1212 -6.79 -37.11 29.09
C TYR A 1212 -5.83 -37.43 27.93
N ARG A 1213 -5.51 -36.41 27.09
CA ARG A 1213 -4.59 -36.46 25.94
C ARG A 1213 -3.34 -35.63 26.24
N VAL A 1214 -2.15 -36.16 25.94
CA VAL A 1214 -0.87 -35.43 26.08
C VAL A 1214 -0.04 -35.63 24.81
N THR A 1215 0.40 -34.52 24.21
CA THR A 1215 1.26 -34.49 23.02
C THR A 1215 2.62 -33.86 23.38
N ILE A 1216 3.73 -34.50 23.00
CA ILE A 1216 5.09 -34.02 23.28
C ILE A 1216 5.89 -33.98 21.97
N GLY A 1217 6.39 -32.80 21.58
CA GLY A 1217 7.30 -32.60 20.45
C GLY A 1217 8.76 -32.53 20.88
N THR A 1218 9.70 -32.92 20.01
CA THR A 1218 11.15 -32.86 20.29
C THR A 1218 11.80 -31.60 19.72
N MET A 1219 12.52 -30.86 20.54
CA MET A 1219 13.91 -30.49 20.25
C MET A 1219 14.77 -30.65 21.51
N THR A 1220 16.01 -31.07 21.29
CA THR A 1220 16.94 -31.61 22.28
C THR A 1220 17.40 -30.60 23.33
N SER A 1221 16.99 -30.77 24.58
CA SER A 1221 17.83 -31.17 25.74
C SER A 1221 17.27 -30.67 27.08
N LYS A 1222 17.21 -31.59 28.06
CA LYS A 1222 16.92 -31.45 29.51
C LYS A 1222 15.79 -30.47 29.92
N LEU A 1223 14.60 -31.03 30.08
CA LEU A 1223 13.51 -30.43 30.86
C LEU A 1223 13.84 -30.51 32.36
N GLN A 1224 13.90 -29.38 33.04
CA GLN A 1224 13.70 -29.29 34.49
C GLN A 1224 12.32 -28.68 34.69
N LEU A 1225 11.33 -29.54 34.96
CA LEU A 1225 9.98 -29.14 35.32
C LEU A 1225 9.68 -29.83 36.66
N GLU A 1226 9.67 -29.03 37.73
CA GLU A 1226 8.83 -29.32 38.88
C GLU A 1226 7.77 -28.23 38.93
N VAL A 1227 6.54 -28.66 38.64
CA VAL A 1227 5.31 -27.89 38.81
C VAL A 1227 4.91 -27.99 40.28
N CYS A 1228 4.87 -26.82 40.92
CA CYS A 1228 3.70 -26.35 41.68
C CYS A 1228 3.38 -24.96 41.14
#